data_AF-A0A1J5GVU9-F1
#
_entry.id   AF-A0A1J5GVU9-F1
#
_cell.length_a   1.000
_cell.length_b   1.000
_cell.length_c   1.000
_cell.angle_alpha   90.00
_cell.angle_beta   90.00
_cell.angle_gamma   90.00
#
_symmetry.space_group_name_H-M   'P 1'
#
loop_
_entity.id
_entity.type
_entity.pdbx_description
1 polymer ?
#
loop_
_entity_poly.entity_id
_entity_poly.type
_entity_poly.pdbx_seq_one_letter_code
_entity_poly.pdbx_strand_id
1 'polypeptide(L)'
;MGINLPFFAKKKAAEPEKEALPNSFICIIFTDAGVRTAFWNIEAGEVVVQKTSSLIAFENDDDGVIATDKALELLGPDSEQTEDVVFGFDPHWVDDNGLIKEKKPFVKKVAESLHLEPVGFVIVTDALTQDLISRDKNISQILVYIQDKALSLILLKKGDITQQISVGRSEEVVGDIVEGLARFTLDKSDENKAYLPAKMVLASLVLGNQDLQDVRTKIIGYNWTEDHPFIQAPLVEQYTSNQVLKAVVEQGGAAIAEERGLLPEKNIGGESIKRELEKANPGDFGFESVETDLTGDNFSAVEKEEKPVVTSFGVPITNVNLPEEKSHKISLSKSAKEENELDERNSIVEAKKQTFMSRLFAKYQKSPHKNVIFGGIVGGVLASIGLLVGGLIFSYKVEVTVQLAEKVITKDVEITVDPYAATSNVEKLILRGELQTAEFSGTKVADVTGVKLVGEKAKGTITILNKTISPKTFFAGTSFTNGGQQFTLDEDATVASASVTESGTSEVKDYGQLDVKVTAAKIGAEGNLVEETNLSVENFDTGTYSATVKETFTGGSSREVKVVSAEDAAGLLKDLKTELFNKAKEDFGNKSGNGIYFVLTGKQVVVSTDYGGKIGEEADQLALELTMKFDAVKYLSEDMRPLIESLLKEEVPTGYSLVDDEPGIVSAPKEEATGSAKIVLAASVSTKALPDFDVNNVISTLQGLPLEAISGKLSDRTEIESASYQVKPSLARALVSKVPNDKQRIIIIVKERK
;
A
#
# COMPACT_ATOMS: atom_id res chain seq x y z
N MET A 1 -51.05 8.18 57.21
CA MET A 1 -51.02 6.94 56.40
C MET A 1 -51.98 7.17 55.26
N GLY A 2 -51.61 7.28 53.99
CA GLY A 2 -50.43 6.85 53.25
C GLY A 2 -50.97 6.57 51.85
N ILE A 3 -50.70 7.52 50.95
CA ILE A 3 -51.23 7.67 49.59
C ILE A 3 -50.72 6.57 48.66
N ASN A 4 -51.52 6.10 47.69
CA ASN A 4 -51.05 5.95 46.31
C ASN A 4 -52.19 5.80 45.29
N LEU A 5 -52.30 6.80 44.41
CA LEU A 5 -53.03 6.75 43.14
C LEU A 5 -51.99 6.44 42.04
N PRO A 6 -52.27 5.52 41.10
CA PRO A 6 -51.32 5.22 40.03
C PRO A 6 -51.32 6.35 38.99
N PHE A 7 -50.10 6.77 38.68
CA PHE A 7 -49.70 7.77 37.71
C PHE A 7 -49.97 7.24 36.28
N PHE A 8 -50.80 7.93 35.50
CA PHE A 8 -50.93 7.67 34.06
C PHE A 8 -49.66 8.17 33.35
N ALA A 9 -48.74 7.26 33.04
CA ALA A 9 -47.63 7.52 32.14
C ALA A 9 -48.17 7.66 30.71
N LYS A 10 -47.91 8.82 30.08
CA LYS A 10 -48.09 9.06 28.65
C LYS A 10 -47.33 7.98 27.87
N LYS A 11 -48.07 7.19 27.09
CA LYS A 11 -47.54 6.26 26.09
C LYS A 11 -46.70 7.07 25.09
N LYS A 12 -45.38 6.89 25.11
CA LYS A 12 -44.45 7.39 24.10
C LYS A 12 -44.90 6.77 22.77
N ALA A 13 -45.22 7.60 21.78
CA ALA A 13 -45.52 7.13 20.43
C ALA A 13 -44.30 6.34 19.93
N ALA A 14 -44.53 5.11 19.48
CA ALA A 14 -43.52 4.34 18.78
C ALA A 14 -43.22 5.06 17.46
N GLU A 15 -41.93 5.28 17.17
CA GLU A 15 -41.47 5.50 15.80
C GLU A 15 -41.95 4.33 14.93
N PRO A 16 -42.37 4.57 13.69
CA PRO A 16 -42.78 3.49 12.80
C PRO A 16 -41.58 2.58 12.55
N GLU A 17 -41.75 1.27 12.74
CA GLU A 17 -40.83 0.25 12.23
C GLU A 17 -40.65 0.49 10.72
N LYS A 18 -39.40 0.63 10.27
CA LYS A 18 -39.05 0.64 8.85
C LYS A 18 -39.46 -0.72 8.26
N GLU A 19 -40.57 -0.79 7.54
CA GLU A 19 -40.93 -1.99 6.75
C GLU A 19 -39.96 -2.10 5.57
N ALA A 20 -39.10 -3.13 5.56
CA ALA A 20 -38.17 -3.38 4.48
C ALA A 20 -38.89 -3.68 3.15
N LEU A 21 -38.41 -3.13 2.04
CA LEU A 21 -38.96 -3.40 0.71
C LEU A 21 -38.61 -4.84 0.28
N PRO A 22 -39.59 -5.72 -0.01
CA PRO A 22 -39.32 -7.11 -0.36
C PRO A 22 -38.56 -7.22 -1.69
N ASN A 23 -37.56 -8.10 -1.74
CA ASN A 23 -36.73 -8.38 -2.92
C ASN A 23 -35.93 -7.18 -3.46
N SER A 24 -35.60 -6.24 -2.58
CA SER A 24 -34.73 -5.10 -2.87
C SER A 24 -33.34 -5.34 -2.29
N PHE A 25 -32.31 -4.87 -3.00
CA PHE A 25 -30.92 -5.11 -2.66
C PHE A 25 -30.07 -3.89 -3.02
N ILE A 26 -28.95 -3.76 -2.33
CA ILE A 26 -27.91 -2.78 -2.64
C ILE A 26 -26.71 -3.50 -3.23
N CYS A 27 -26.08 -2.92 -4.24
CA CYS A 27 -24.74 -3.31 -4.67
C CYS A 27 -23.76 -2.20 -4.34
N ILE A 28 -22.66 -2.54 -3.68
CA ILE A 28 -21.57 -1.59 -3.36
C ILE A 28 -20.31 -2.10 -4.02
N ILE A 29 -19.77 -1.34 -4.97
CA ILE A 29 -18.55 -1.68 -5.70
C ILE A 29 -17.40 -0.81 -5.20
N PHE A 30 -16.36 -1.47 -4.69
CA PHE A 30 -15.13 -0.84 -4.29
C PHE A 30 -14.05 -0.96 -5.38
N THR A 31 -13.38 0.17 -5.63
CA THR A 31 -12.20 0.28 -6.47
C THR A 31 -11.12 1.02 -5.69
N ASP A 32 -9.87 0.98 -6.15
CA ASP A 32 -8.80 1.78 -5.55
C ASP A 32 -9.03 3.29 -5.63
N ALA A 33 -9.86 3.76 -6.58
CA ALA A 33 -10.14 5.17 -6.77
C ALA A 33 -11.40 5.66 -6.01
N GLY A 34 -12.17 4.76 -5.41
CA GLY A 34 -13.42 5.12 -4.75
C GLY A 34 -14.50 4.03 -4.76
N VAL A 35 -15.71 4.44 -4.36
CA VAL A 35 -16.89 3.58 -4.24
C VAL A 35 -18.00 4.02 -5.19
N ARG A 36 -18.74 3.04 -5.71
CA ARG A 36 -20.00 3.22 -6.45
C ARG A 36 -21.06 2.33 -5.86
N THR A 37 -22.31 2.77 -5.90
CA THR A 37 -23.43 2.00 -5.38
C THR A 37 -24.55 1.91 -6.42
N ALA A 38 -25.35 0.85 -6.31
CA ALA A 38 -26.57 0.68 -7.10
C ALA A 38 -27.68 0.12 -6.21
N PHE A 39 -28.89 0.62 -6.41
CA PHE A 39 -30.10 0.05 -5.84
C PHE A 39 -30.81 -0.75 -6.92
N TRP A 40 -31.19 -1.99 -6.61
CA TRP A 40 -31.84 -2.88 -7.54
C TRP A 40 -32.88 -3.75 -6.83
N ASN A 41 -33.82 -4.26 -7.62
CA ASN A 41 -34.85 -5.16 -7.14
C ASN A 41 -35.11 -6.25 -8.17
N ILE A 42 -35.91 -7.24 -7.77
CA ILE A 42 -36.36 -8.30 -8.67
C ILE A 42 -37.80 -8.00 -9.07
N GLU A 43 -37.98 -7.64 -10.33
CA GLU A 43 -39.29 -7.37 -10.92
C GLU A 43 -39.58 -8.39 -12.01
N ALA A 44 -40.76 -9.04 -11.95
CA ALA A 44 -41.20 -10.01 -12.95
C ALA A 44 -40.21 -11.16 -13.26
N GLY A 45 -39.33 -11.51 -12.32
CA GLY A 45 -38.31 -12.54 -12.53
C GLY A 45 -37.11 -12.04 -13.34
N GLU A 46 -36.81 -10.74 -13.28
CA GLU A 46 -35.59 -10.15 -13.82
C GLU A 46 -34.96 -9.20 -12.80
N VAL A 47 -33.64 -9.08 -12.83
CA VAL A 47 -32.88 -8.11 -12.03
C VAL A 47 -33.01 -6.73 -12.67
N VAL A 48 -33.58 -5.76 -11.96
CA VAL A 48 -33.79 -4.40 -12.46
C VAL A 48 -33.01 -3.41 -11.61
N VAL A 49 -32.05 -2.73 -12.25
CA VAL A 49 -31.32 -1.61 -11.64
C VAL A 49 -32.24 -0.39 -11.59
N GLN A 50 -32.55 0.08 -10.40
CA GLN A 50 -33.44 1.23 -10.17
C GLN A 50 -32.65 2.54 -10.20
N LYS A 51 -31.54 2.60 -9.45
CA LYS A 51 -30.68 3.78 -9.32
C LYS A 51 -29.23 3.41 -9.15
N THR A 52 -28.35 4.36 -9.47
CA THR A 52 -26.90 4.21 -9.39
C THR A 52 -26.27 5.52 -8.91
N SER A 53 -25.19 5.44 -8.13
CA SER A 53 -24.38 6.59 -7.75
C SER A 53 -23.32 6.94 -8.80
N SER A 54 -22.79 8.16 -8.74
CA SER A 54 -21.48 8.47 -9.32
C SER A 54 -20.35 7.84 -8.48
N LEU A 55 -19.14 7.80 -9.02
CA LEU A 55 -17.94 7.45 -8.24
C LEU A 55 -17.71 8.50 -7.14
N ILE A 56 -17.58 8.05 -5.90
CA ILE A 56 -17.14 8.89 -4.77
C ILE A 56 -15.76 8.41 -4.35
N ALA A 57 -14.77 9.28 -4.50
CA ALA A 57 -13.39 8.96 -4.15
C ALA A 57 -13.20 8.85 -2.64
N PHE A 58 -12.30 7.97 -2.22
CA PHE A 58 -11.79 7.90 -0.85
C PHE A 58 -10.31 7.52 -0.86
N GLU A 59 -9.54 8.02 0.12
CA GLU A 59 -8.08 7.77 0.18
C GLU A 59 -7.70 6.69 1.20
N ASN A 60 -8.56 6.41 2.17
CA ASN A 60 -8.30 5.48 3.26
C ASN A 60 -9.60 4.85 3.77
N ASP A 61 -9.48 3.82 4.60
CA ASP A 61 -10.61 3.03 5.09
C ASP A 61 -11.65 3.85 5.88
N ASP A 62 -11.21 4.86 6.67
CA ASP A 62 -12.12 5.71 7.44
C ASP A 62 -12.95 6.61 6.51
N ASP A 63 -12.28 7.21 5.54
CA ASP A 63 -12.89 8.01 4.47
C ASP A 63 -13.78 7.15 3.57
N GLY A 64 -13.42 5.87 3.35
CA GLY A 64 -14.20 4.92 2.57
C GLY A 64 -15.58 4.63 3.16
N VAL A 65 -15.72 4.60 4.49
CA VAL A 65 -17.04 4.45 5.14
C VAL A 65 -17.91 5.68 4.86
N ILE A 66 -17.36 6.89 4.99
CA ILE A 66 -18.07 8.16 4.74
C ILE A 66 -18.45 8.27 3.26
N ALA A 67 -17.53 7.93 2.35
CA ALA A 67 -17.78 7.91 0.92
C ALA A 67 -18.88 6.91 0.54
N THR A 68 -18.92 5.76 1.22
CA THR A 68 -19.96 4.75 1.01
C THR A 68 -21.32 5.27 1.48
N ASP A 69 -21.41 5.85 2.67
CA ASP A 69 -22.64 6.46 3.19
C ASP A 69 -23.20 7.51 2.22
N LYS A 70 -22.33 8.42 1.77
CA LYS A 70 -22.68 9.44 0.77
C LYS A 70 -23.13 8.83 -0.57
N ALA A 71 -22.54 7.72 -0.99
CA ALA A 71 -22.92 7.04 -2.22
C ALA A 71 -24.30 6.36 -2.08
N LEU A 72 -24.61 5.83 -0.89
CA LEU A 72 -25.94 5.29 -0.57
C LEU A 72 -27.01 6.37 -0.51
N GLU A 73 -26.70 7.56 0.04
CA GLU A 73 -27.61 8.71 0.07
C GLU A 73 -28.07 9.10 -1.35
N LEU A 74 -27.19 8.99 -2.36
CA LEU A 74 -27.52 9.29 -3.76
C LEU A 74 -28.55 8.32 -4.38
N LEU A 75 -28.76 7.14 -3.78
CA LEU A 75 -29.80 6.19 -4.21
C LEU A 75 -31.19 6.58 -3.69
N GLY A 76 -31.27 7.40 -2.63
CA GLY A 76 -32.50 7.97 -2.11
C GLY A 76 -33.27 7.06 -1.13
N PRO A 77 -34.50 7.44 -0.74
CA PRO A 77 -35.17 6.88 0.45
C PRO A 77 -35.47 5.38 0.42
N ASP A 78 -35.61 4.79 -0.76
CA ASP A 78 -35.91 3.36 -0.92
C ASP A 78 -34.70 2.48 -0.56
N SER A 79 -33.48 2.96 -0.77
CA SER A 79 -32.27 2.23 -0.35
C SER A 79 -32.03 2.31 1.15
N GLU A 80 -32.50 3.35 1.85
CA GLU A 80 -32.36 3.47 3.31
C GLU A 80 -33.19 2.44 4.11
N GLN A 81 -34.06 1.71 3.41
CA GLN A 81 -34.91 0.64 3.95
C GLN A 81 -34.38 -0.76 3.56
N THR A 82 -33.22 -0.83 2.91
CA THR A 82 -32.64 -2.08 2.41
C THR A 82 -31.29 -2.31 3.09
N GLU A 83 -31.13 -3.46 3.73
CA GLU A 83 -29.91 -3.84 4.44
C GLU A 83 -29.10 -4.89 3.65
N ASP A 84 -29.78 -5.73 2.85
CA ASP A 84 -29.17 -6.76 2.00
C ASP A 84 -28.19 -6.14 0.96
N VAL A 85 -26.90 -6.48 1.06
CA VAL A 85 -25.84 -5.93 0.20
C VAL A 85 -25.03 -6.99 -0.54
N VAL A 86 -24.81 -6.76 -1.84
CA VAL A 86 -23.86 -7.49 -2.68
C VAL A 86 -22.62 -6.63 -2.91
N PHE A 87 -21.45 -7.12 -2.51
CA PHE A 87 -20.20 -6.39 -2.73
C PHE A 87 -19.58 -6.69 -4.09
N GLY A 88 -19.18 -5.65 -4.82
CA GLY A 88 -18.38 -5.76 -6.04
C GLY A 88 -16.93 -5.38 -5.76
N PHE A 89 -15.98 -6.16 -6.28
CA PHE A 89 -14.56 -5.89 -6.09
C PHE A 89 -13.78 -5.88 -7.41
N ASP A 90 -12.80 -4.98 -7.48
CA ASP A 90 -11.77 -5.02 -8.50
C ASP A 90 -10.97 -6.34 -8.39
N PRO A 91 -10.51 -6.93 -9.51
CA PRO A 91 -9.86 -8.25 -9.51
C PRO A 91 -8.69 -8.42 -8.54
N HIS A 92 -7.90 -7.38 -8.32
CA HIS A 92 -6.74 -7.46 -7.42
C HIS A 92 -7.09 -7.38 -5.93
N TRP A 93 -8.36 -7.15 -5.58
CA TRP A 93 -8.87 -7.23 -4.21
C TRP A 93 -9.29 -8.67 -3.85
N VAL A 94 -9.25 -9.61 -4.80
CA VAL A 94 -9.73 -10.98 -4.61
C VAL A 94 -8.62 -11.96 -5.00
N ASP A 95 -8.42 -12.98 -4.18
CA ASP A 95 -7.55 -14.12 -4.46
C ASP A 95 -8.36 -15.44 -4.49
N ASP A 96 -7.68 -16.58 -4.62
CA ASP A 96 -8.30 -17.91 -4.68
C ASP A 96 -9.15 -18.26 -3.43
N ASN A 97 -9.08 -17.47 -2.34
CA ASN A 97 -9.85 -17.64 -1.10
C ASN A 97 -10.84 -16.49 -0.86
N GLY A 98 -11.24 -15.78 -1.91
CA GLY A 98 -12.13 -14.63 -1.82
C GLY A 98 -11.41 -13.31 -1.55
N LEU A 99 -12.05 -12.40 -0.80
CA LEU A 99 -11.50 -11.07 -0.53
C LEU A 99 -10.12 -11.15 0.17
N ILE A 100 -9.11 -10.43 -0.33
CA ILE A 100 -7.77 -10.43 0.26
C ILE A 100 -7.81 -9.95 1.72
N LYS A 101 -6.92 -10.52 2.55
CA LYS A 101 -6.92 -10.31 4.01
C LYS A 101 -6.79 -8.85 4.41
N GLU A 102 -6.09 -8.05 3.60
CA GLU A 102 -5.88 -6.62 3.80
C GLU A 102 -7.19 -5.82 3.71
N LYS A 103 -8.15 -6.27 2.89
CA LYS A 103 -9.41 -5.56 2.63
C LYS A 103 -10.58 -6.05 3.50
N LYS A 104 -10.47 -7.22 4.13
CA LYS A 104 -11.53 -7.75 5.03
C LYS A 104 -11.89 -6.80 6.18
N PRO A 105 -10.94 -6.19 6.93
CA PRO A 105 -11.27 -5.27 8.02
C PRO A 105 -12.06 -4.04 7.55
N PHE A 106 -11.71 -3.51 6.37
CA PHE A 106 -12.40 -2.37 5.77
C PHE A 106 -13.84 -2.70 5.42
N VAL A 107 -14.07 -3.79 4.65
CA VAL A 107 -15.41 -4.21 4.25
C VAL A 107 -16.29 -4.55 5.46
N LYS A 108 -15.71 -5.21 6.47
CA LYS A 108 -16.38 -5.46 7.76
C LYS A 108 -16.79 -4.16 8.44
N LYS A 109 -15.88 -3.18 8.53
CA LYS A 109 -16.17 -1.88 9.13
C LYS A 109 -17.28 -1.13 8.39
N VAL A 110 -17.31 -1.18 7.06
CA VAL A 110 -18.39 -0.58 6.25
C VAL A 110 -19.72 -1.25 6.58
N ALA A 111 -19.79 -2.58 6.58
CA ALA A 111 -21.02 -3.31 6.88
C ALA A 111 -21.54 -3.01 8.29
N GLU A 112 -20.66 -3.03 9.31
CA GLU A 112 -21.04 -2.76 10.70
C GLU A 112 -21.43 -1.29 10.93
N SER A 113 -20.71 -0.34 10.33
CA SER A 113 -20.97 1.11 10.54
C SER A 113 -22.25 1.58 9.85
N LEU A 114 -22.57 0.97 8.69
CA LEU A 114 -23.73 1.33 7.87
C LEU A 114 -24.91 0.38 8.05
N HIS A 115 -24.82 -0.59 8.97
CA HIS A 115 -25.86 -1.58 9.26
C HIS A 115 -26.31 -2.36 8.01
N LEU A 116 -25.34 -2.84 7.22
CA LEU A 116 -25.58 -3.62 6.02
C LEU A 116 -25.40 -5.11 6.30
N GLU A 117 -26.22 -5.95 5.67
CA GLU A 117 -26.17 -7.41 5.73
C GLU A 117 -25.58 -7.98 4.44
N PRO A 118 -24.32 -8.45 4.44
CA PRO A 118 -23.68 -8.98 3.24
C PRO A 118 -24.33 -10.29 2.81
N VAL A 119 -24.84 -10.35 1.58
CA VAL A 119 -25.46 -11.55 1.01
C VAL A 119 -24.59 -12.26 -0.02
N GLY A 120 -23.54 -11.59 -0.51
CA GLY A 120 -22.58 -12.17 -1.45
C GLY A 120 -21.60 -11.14 -2.00
N PHE A 121 -20.67 -11.61 -2.83
CA PHE A 121 -19.77 -10.73 -3.58
C PHE A 121 -19.59 -11.17 -5.03
N VAL A 122 -19.07 -10.27 -5.85
CA VAL A 122 -18.81 -10.48 -7.27
C VAL A 122 -17.53 -9.77 -7.70
N ILE A 123 -16.74 -10.42 -8.56
CA ILE A 123 -15.57 -9.82 -9.18
C ILE A 123 -16.01 -9.06 -10.44
N VAL A 124 -15.61 -7.79 -10.58
CA VAL A 124 -16.10 -6.91 -11.66
C VAL A 124 -15.81 -7.50 -13.06
N THR A 125 -14.61 -8.05 -13.28
CA THR A 125 -14.25 -8.63 -14.57
C THR A 125 -15.03 -9.88 -14.90
N ASP A 126 -15.42 -10.65 -13.90
CA ASP A 126 -16.14 -11.91 -14.09
C ASP A 126 -17.58 -11.59 -14.47
N ALA A 127 -18.22 -10.66 -13.77
CA ALA A 127 -19.54 -10.17 -14.14
C ALA A 127 -19.55 -9.56 -15.55
N LEU A 128 -18.54 -8.76 -15.90
CA LEU A 128 -18.42 -8.22 -17.26
C LEU A 128 -18.27 -9.33 -18.29
N THR A 129 -17.45 -10.33 -18.00
CA THR A 129 -17.22 -11.46 -18.90
C THR A 129 -18.49 -12.29 -19.08
N GLN A 130 -19.24 -12.55 -18.01
CA GLN A 130 -20.52 -13.25 -18.06
C GLN A 130 -21.59 -12.46 -18.80
N ASP A 131 -21.69 -11.13 -18.60
CA ASP A 131 -22.59 -10.27 -19.39
C ASP A 131 -22.29 -10.41 -20.89
N LEU A 132 -21.02 -10.38 -21.28
CA LEU A 132 -20.59 -10.55 -22.67
C LEU A 132 -20.97 -11.92 -23.25
N ILE A 133 -20.70 -13.00 -22.51
CA ILE A 133 -21.04 -14.37 -22.93
C ILE A 133 -22.58 -14.58 -22.98
N SER A 134 -23.32 -13.95 -22.08
CA SER A 134 -24.78 -14.06 -22.03
C SER A 134 -25.47 -13.46 -23.26
N ARG A 135 -24.86 -12.43 -23.87
CA ARG A 135 -25.33 -11.78 -25.10
C ARG A 135 -25.02 -12.60 -26.34
N ASP A 136 -23.85 -13.25 -26.38
CA ASP A 136 -23.45 -14.16 -27.45
C ASP A 136 -22.58 -15.30 -26.91
N LYS A 137 -23.14 -16.52 -26.90
CA LYS A 137 -22.45 -17.73 -26.40
C LYS A 137 -21.20 -18.09 -27.19
N ASN A 138 -21.04 -17.61 -28.42
CA ASN A 138 -19.87 -17.87 -29.26
C ASN A 138 -18.94 -16.66 -29.38
N ILE A 139 -19.06 -15.70 -28.46
CA ILE A 139 -18.33 -14.44 -28.52
C ILE A 139 -16.81 -14.68 -28.54
N SER A 140 -16.13 -13.96 -29.43
CA SER A 140 -14.66 -13.98 -29.52
C SER A 140 -14.18 -12.54 -29.55
N GLN A 141 -13.59 -12.08 -28.45
CA GLN A 141 -13.15 -10.69 -28.27
C GLN A 141 -12.18 -10.58 -27.10
N ILE A 142 -11.51 -9.44 -27.00
CA ILE A 142 -10.67 -9.12 -25.85
C ILE A 142 -11.42 -8.11 -24.97
N LEU A 143 -11.62 -8.42 -23.69
CA LEU A 143 -12.08 -7.44 -22.71
C LEU A 143 -10.84 -6.73 -22.15
N VAL A 144 -10.85 -5.40 -22.23
CA VAL A 144 -9.85 -4.48 -21.69
C VAL A 144 -10.52 -3.69 -20.57
N TYR A 145 -10.27 -4.08 -19.32
CA TYR A 145 -10.81 -3.42 -18.15
C TYR A 145 -9.74 -2.53 -17.50
N ILE A 146 -9.97 -1.21 -17.51
CA ILE A 146 -9.04 -0.20 -16.99
C ILE A 146 -9.40 0.15 -15.55
N GLN A 147 -8.42 -0.03 -14.66
CA GLN A 147 -8.48 0.30 -13.24
C GLN A 147 -7.57 1.51 -12.96
N ASP A 148 -7.44 1.89 -11.68
CA ASP A 148 -6.63 3.05 -11.30
C ASP A 148 -5.15 2.84 -11.64
N LYS A 149 -4.56 1.77 -11.12
CA LYS A 149 -3.11 1.46 -11.25
C LYS A 149 -2.82 0.23 -12.12
N ALA A 150 -3.85 -0.42 -12.63
CA ALA A 150 -3.74 -1.65 -13.39
C ALA A 150 -4.69 -1.68 -14.59
N LEU A 151 -4.43 -2.62 -15.49
CA LEU A 151 -5.27 -2.92 -16.64
C LEU A 151 -5.37 -4.45 -16.77
N SER A 152 -6.60 -4.96 -16.84
CA SER A 152 -6.89 -6.37 -17.01
C SER A 152 -7.29 -6.67 -18.44
N LEU A 153 -6.65 -7.66 -19.06
CA LEU A 153 -6.94 -8.18 -20.39
C LEU A 153 -7.48 -9.60 -20.29
N ILE A 154 -8.68 -9.84 -20.81
CA ILE A 154 -9.31 -11.16 -20.85
C ILE A 154 -9.58 -11.55 -22.30
N LEU A 155 -9.01 -12.67 -22.73
CA LEU A 155 -9.13 -13.19 -24.08
C LEU A 155 -10.25 -14.24 -24.15
N LEU A 156 -11.37 -13.86 -24.78
CA LEU A 156 -12.48 -14.75 -25.09
C LEU A 156 -12.36 -15.33 -26.50
N LYS A 157 -12.48 -16.65 -26.61
CA LYS A 157 -12.60 -17.35 -27.90
C LYS A 157 -13.76 -18.34 -27.84
N LYS A 158 -14.78 -18.11 -28.68
CA LYS A 158 -16.00 -18.92 -28.77
C LYS A 158 -16.71 -19.11 -27.42
N GLY A 159 -16.77 -18.05 -26.62
CA GLY A 159 -17.38 -18.07 -25.29
C GLY A 159 -16.45 -18.54 -24.17
N ASP A 160 -15.29 -19.13 -24.47
CA ASP A 160 -14.35 -19.60 -23.46
C ASP A 160 -13.31 -18.52 -23.10
N ILE A 161 -13.05 -18.37 -21.79
CA ILE A 161 -11.92 -17.60 -21.27
C ILE A 161 -10.65 -18.41 -21.52
N THR A 162 -9.82 -17.95 -22.45
CA THR A 162 -8.57 -18.65 -22.79
C THR A 162 -7.40 -18.18 -21.96
N GLN A 163 -7.29 -16.87 -21.72
CA GLN A 163 -6.21 -16.24 -20.98
C GLN A 163 -6.71 -14.96 -20.30
N GLN A 164 -6.18 -14.68 -19.11
CA GLN A 164 -6.41 -13.46 -18.35
C GLN A 164 -5.07 -12.95 -17.83
N ILE A 165 -4.77 -11.68 -18.10
CA ILE A 165 -3.51 -11.04 -17.75
C ILE A 165 -3.83 -9.70 -17.09
N SER A 166 -3.13 -9.39 -16.00
CA SER A 166 -3.13 -8.06 -15.41
C SER A 166 -1.74 -7.44 -15.56
N VAL A 167 -1.69 -6.18 -15.97
CA VAL A 167 -0.47 -5.39 -16.11
C VAL A 167 -0.63 -4.05 -15.39
N GLY A 168 0.49 -3.46 -14.97
CA GLY A 168 0.48 -2.11 -14.41
C GLY A 168 0.05 -1.08 -15.45
N ARG A 169 -0.66 -0.04 -15.01
CA ARG A 169 -1.13 1.06 -15.86
C ARG A 169 -0.17 2.24 -15.76
N SER A 170 0.20 2.79 -16.90
CA SER A 170 0.99 4.01 -17.06
C SER A 170 0.16 5.12 -17.72
N GLU A 171 0.79 6.25 -18.03
CA GLU A 171 0.17 7.31 -18.83
C GLU A 171 -0.05 6.89 -20.30
N GLU A 172 0.69 5.87 -20.76
CA GLU A 172 0.64 5.34 -22.12
C GLU A 172 -0.18 4.04 -22.20
N VAL A 173 -1.51 4.18 -22.05
CA VAL A 173 -2.46 3.06 -21.98
C VAL A 173 -2.35 2.09 -23.17
N VAL A 174 -2.05 2.57 -24.38
CA VAL A 174 -1.88 1.69 -25.55
C VAL A 174 -0.63 0.82 -25.39
N GLY A 175 0.46 1.37 -24.84
CA GLY A 175 1.67 0.62 -24.52
C GLY A 175 1.42 -0.46 -23.48
N ASP A 176 0.62 -0.16 -22.45
CA ASP A 176 0.23 -1.13 -21.43
C ASP A 176 -0.61 -2.27 -22.03
N ILE A 177 -1.56 -1.95 -22.91
CA ILE A 177 -2.34 -2.97 -23.65
C ILE A 177 -1.41 -3.85 -24.49
N VAL A 178 -0.48 -3.24 -25.22
CA VAL A 178 0.51 -3.97 -26.04
C VAL A 178 1.36 -4.92 -25.19
N GLU A 179 1.88 -4.46 -24.06
CA GLU A 179 2.64 -5.28 -23.11
C GLU A 179 1.80 -6.46 -22.61
N GLY A 180 0.54 -6.21 -22.23
CA GLY A 180 -0.35 -7.27 -21.77
C GLY A 180 -0.69 -8.29 -22.87
N LEU A 181 -0.91 -7.83 -24.11
CA LEU A 181 -1.16 -8.71 -25.26
C LEU A 181 0.07 -9.55 -25.63
N ALA A 182 1.28 -9.01 -25.45
CA ALA A 182 2.52 -9.75 -25.68
C ALA A 182 2.70 -10.96 -24.75
N ARG A 183 2.01 -10.96 -23.59
CA ARG A 183 2.00 -12.08 -22.64
C ARG A 183 1.02 -13.19 -23.01
N PHE A 184 0.14 -12.96 -23.99
CA PHE A 184 -0.74 -14.02 -24.46
C PHE A 184 0.04 -15.08 -25.24
N THR A 185 -0.11 -16.34 -24.81
CA THR A 185 0.43 -17.50 -25.50
C THR A 185 -0.49 -17.88 -26.64
N LEU A 186 -0.08 -17.60 -27.88
CA LEU A 186 -0.84 -17.97 -29.08
C LEU A 186 -0.22 -19.21 -29.73
N ASP A 187 -1.05 -20.22 -29.96
CA ASP A 187 -0.64 -21.42 -30.68
C ASP A 187 -0.66 -21.13 -32.18
N LYS A 188 0.54 -20.95 -32.76
CA LYS A 188 0.74 -20.68 -34.18
C LYS A 188 0.43 -21.89 -35.08
N SER A 189 0.20 -23.08 -34.50
CA SER A 189 -0.13 -24.29 -35.25
C SER A 189 -1.62 -24.49 -35.53
N ASP A 190 -2.49 -23.78 -34.80
CA ASP A 190 -3.94 -23.78 -35.00
C ASP A 190 -4.38 -22.39 -35.48
N GLU A 191 -4.91 -22.28 -36.70
CA GLU A 191 -5.34 -21.00 -37.30
C GLU A 191 -6.36 -20.25 -36.42
N ASN A 192 -7.18 -20.95 -35.62
CA ASN A 192 -8.13 -20.32 -34.69
C ASN A 192 -7.45 -19.79 -33.41
N LYS A 193 -6.24 -20.28 -33.10
CA LYS A 193 -5.47 -19.90 -31.91
C LYS A 193 -4.29 -18.98 -32.24
N ALA A 194 -3.88 -18.92 -33.51
CA ALA A 194 -2.74 -18.14 -34.00
C ALA A 194 -2.98 -16.62 -33.96
N TYR A 195 -4.24 -16.18 -34.04
CA TYR A 195 -4.60 -14.77 -34.11
C TYR A 195 -5.48 -14.32 -32.94
N LEU A 196 -5.40 -13.02 -32.64
CA LEU A 196 -6.28 -12.36 -31.69
C LEU A 196 -7.63 -11.99 -32.34
N PRO A 197 -8.73 -11.99 -31.57
CA PRO A 197 -10.03 -11.59 -32.07
C PRO A 197 -10.05 -10.16 -32.62
N ALA A 198 -10.83 -9.93 -33.66
CA ALA A 198 -10.95 -8.61 -34.30
C ALA A 198 -11.82 -7.60 -33.51
N LYS A 199 -12.19 -7.90 -32.27
CA LYS A 199 -13.00 -7.04 -31.40
C LYS A 199 -12.35 -6.86 -30.04
N MET A 200 -12.40 -5.64 -29.52
CA MET A 200 -12.04 -5.28 -28.15
C MET A 200 -13.23 -4.59 -27.48
N VAL A 201 -13.47 -4.91 -26.22
CA VAL A 201 -14.38 -4.15 -25.36
C VAL A 201 -13.54 -3.39 -24.35
N LEU A 202 -13.64 -2.07 -24.35
CA LEU A 202 -12.97 -1.18 -23.41
C LEU A 202 -13.94 -0.76 -22.31
N ALA A 203 -13.63 -1.11 -21.06
CA ALA A 203 -14.48 -0.88 -19.91
C ALA A 203 -13.70 -0.24 -18.74
N SER A 204 -14.36 0.57 -17.92
CA SER A 204 -13.78 1.11 -16.68
C SER A 204 -14.87 1.58 -15.71
N LEU A 205 -14.64 1.39 -14.41
CA LEU A 205 -15.43 2.02 -13.34
C LEU A 205 -14.84 3.36 -12.87
N VAL A 206 -13.53 3.57 -13.10
CA VAL A 206 -12.77 4.72 -12.59
C VAL A 206 -12.68 5.86 -13.60
N LEU A 207 -12.64 5.55 -14.91
CA LEU A 207 -12.56 6.58 -15.95
C LEU A 207 -13.93 7.19 -16.27
N GLY A 208 -13.91 8.51 -16.48
CA GLY A 208 -15.05 9.24 -17.03
C GLY A 208 -15.33 8.85 -18.49
N ASN A 209 -16.53 9.16 -18.98
CA ASN A 209 -16.91 8.82 -20.35
C ASN A 209 -16.01 9.47 -21.41
N GLN A 210 -15.53 10.70 -21.15
CA GLN A 210 -14.61 11.41 -22.05
C GLN A 210 -13.22 10.76 -22.06
N ASP A 211 -12.64 10.51 -20.89
CA ASP A 211 -11.32 9.85 -20.79
C ASP A 211 -11.32 8.47 -21.46
N LEU A 212 -12.42 7.72 -21.31
CA LEU A 212 -12.59 6.41 -21.95
C LEU A 212 -12.69 6.53 -23.48
N GLN A 213 -13.33 7.58 -24.00
CA GLN A 213 -13.36 7.88 -25.44
C GLN A 213 -11.98 8.31 -25.97
N ASP A 214 -11.20 9.05 -25.18
CA ASP A 214 -9.84 9.44 -25.52
C ASP A 214 -8.94 8.21 -25.62
N VAL A 215 -9.00 7.31 -24.64
CA VAL A 215 -8.30 6.02 -24.68
C VAL A 215 -8.74 5.20 -25.90
N ARG A 216 -10.05 5.10 -26.16
CA ARG A 216 -10.58 4.41 -27.35
C ARG A 216 -10.00 4.99 -28.65
N THR A 217 -9.91 6.31 -28.74
CA THR A 217 -9.36 7.00 -29.92
C THR A 217 -7.88 6.68 -30.10
N LYS A 218 -7.10 6.67 -29.00
CA LYS A 218 -5.69 6.25 -29.01
C LYS A 218 -5.52 4.81 -29.49
N ILE A 219 -6.36 3.88 -29.00
CA ILE A 219 -6.34 2.47 -29.43
C ILE A 219 -6.64 2.36 -30.94
N ILE A 220 -7.65 3.05 -31.45
CA ILE A 220 -8.00 3.03 -32.88
C ILE A 220 -6.86 3.60 -33.75
N GLY A 221 -6.14 4.61 -33.26
CA GLY A 221 -5.02 5.23 -33.98
C GLY A 221 -3.74 4.41 -34.04
N TYR A 222 -3.65 3.30 -33.30
CA TYR A 222 -2.45 2.46 -33.23
C TYR A 222 -2.38 1.44 -34.37
N ASN A 223 -1.16 1.10 -34.83
CA ASN A 223 -0.94 0.15 -35.93
C ASN A 223 -0.90 -1.31 -35.42
N TRP A 224 -2.07 -1.93 -35.31
CA TRP A 224 -2.20 -3.29 -34.76
C TRP A 224 -1.72 -4.41 -35.69
N THR A 225 -1.62 -4.18 -37.00
CA THR A 225 -1.36 -5.25 -37.98
C THR A 225 0.12 -5.50 -38.25
N GLU A 226 1.00 -4.55 -37.95
CA GLU A 226 2.44 -4.70 -38.20
C GLU A 226 3.16 -5.43 -37.06
N ASP A 227 2.81 -5.11 -35.81
CA ASP A 227 3.57 -5.56 -34.63
C ASP A 227 2.83 -6.60 -33.76
N HIS A 228 1.55 -6.86 -34.04
CA HIS A 228 0.69 -7.71 -33.19
C HIS A 228 -0.08 -8.75 -34.00
N PRO A 229 -0.46 -9.89 -33.38
CA PRO A 229 -1.14 -11.00 -34.06
C PRO A 229 -2.63 -10.72 -34.37
N PHE A 230 -2.95 -9.52 -34.86
CA PHE A 230 -4.25 -9.16 -35.39
C PHE A 230 -4.26 -9.31 -36.92
N ILE A 231 -5.33 -9.90 -37.45
CA ILE A 231 -5.54 -9.99 -38.91
C ILE A 231 -5.85 -8.60 -39.50
N GLN A 232 -6.55 -7.78 -38.72
CA GLN A 232 -6.98 -6.42 -39.07
C GLN A 232 -7.04 -5.58 -37.79
N ALA A 233 -7.09 -4.25 -37.93
CA ALA A 233 -7.29 -3.37 -36.78
C ALA A 233 -8.57 -3.78 -36.00
N PRO A 234 -8.50 -3.91 -34.67
CA PRO A 234 -9.62 -4.34 -33.85
C PRO A 234 -10.73 -3.29 -33.84
N LEU A 235 -11.97 -3.75 -33.90
CA LEU A 235 -13.12 -2.92 -33.60
C LEU A 235 -13.20 -2.72 -32.08
N VAL A 236 -13.07 -1.48 -31.63
CA VAL A 236 -13.12 -1.13 -30.20
C VAL A 236 -14.53 -0.65 -29.84
N GLU A 237 -15.23 -1.46 -29.04
CA GLU A 237 -16.51 -1.11 -28.40
C GLU A 237 -16.23 -0.54 -27.01
N GLN A 238 -17.02 0.44 -26.57
CA GLN A 238 -16.86 1.09 -25.27
C GLN A 238 -18.00 0.73 -24.32
N TYR A 239 -17.66 0.36 -23.10
CA TYR A 239 -18.58 0.14 -21.99
C TYR A 239 -18.38 1.25 -20.96
N THR A 240 -19.38 2.12 -20.86
CA THR A 240 -19.43 3.19 -19.85
C THR A 240 -19.48 2.60 -18.44
N SER A 241 -19.05 3.37 -17.45
CA SER A 241 -19.08 2.94 -16.04
C SER A 241 -20.49 2.52 -15.56
N ASN A 242 -21.55 3.14 -16.06
CA ASN A 242 -22.93 2.72 -15.77
C ASN A 242 -23.29 1.37 -16.41
N GLN A 243 -22.77 1.06 -17.60
CA GLN A 243 -22.94 -0.25 -18.21
C GLN A 243 -22.15 -1.33 -17.47
N VAL A 244 -20.95 -1.01 -16.97
CA VAL A 244 -20.18 -1.91 -16.12
C VAL A 244 -20.93 -2.18 -14.81
N LEU A 245 -21.37 -1.13 -14.12
CA LEU A 245 -22.17 -1.25 -12.89
C LEU A 245 -23.44 -2.09 -13.12
N LYS A 246 -24.14 -1.85 -14.23
CA LYS A 246 -25.32 -2.63 -14.61
C LYS A 246 -24.98 -4.11 -14.83
N ALA A 247 -23.90 -4.42 -15.55
CA ALA A 247 -23.46 -5.81 -15.75
C ALA A 247 -23.12 -6.49 -14.42
N VAL A 248 -22.45 -5.79 -13.51
CA VAL A 248 -22.14 -6.30 -12.16
C VAL A 248 -23.41 -6.61 -11.38
N VAL A 249 -24.39 -5.70 -11.39
CA VAL A 249 -25.67 -5.92 -10.71
C VAL A 249 -26.49 -7.03 -11.36
N GLU A 250 -26.58 -7.08 -12.68
CA GLU A 250 -27.36 -8.11 -13.37
C GLU A 250 -26.78 -9.51 -13.14
N GLN A 251 -25.45 -9.67 -13.21
CA GLN A 251 -24.82 -10.98 -13.01
C GLN A 251 -24.75 -11.37 -11.54
N GLY A 252 -24.36 -10.45 -10.64
CA GLY A 252 -24.32 -10.70 -9.21
C GLY A 252 -25.71 -10.89 -8.61
N GLY A 253 -26.66 -10.04 -9.00
CA GLY A 253 -28.05 -10.12 -8.56
C GLY A 253 -28.78 -11.36 -9.07
N ALA A 254 -28.48 -11.82 -10.29
CA ALA A 254 -29.06 -13.06 -10.81
C ALA A 254 -28.63 -14.27 -9.97
N ALA A 255 -27.35 -14.35 -9.57
CA ALA A 255 -26.87 -15.43 -8.71
C ALA A 255 -27.58 -15.46 -7.34
N ILE A 256 -27.73 -14.30 -6.70
CA ILE A 256 -28.46 -14.18 -5.41
C ILE A 256 -29.95 -14.52 -5.57
N ALA A 257 -30.55 -14.09 -6.68
CA ALA A 257 -31.95 -14.34 -6.96
C ALA A 257 -32.23 -15.83 -7.25
N GLU A 258 -31.33 -16.52 -7.96
CA GLU A 258 -31.39 -17.97 -8.15
C GLU A 258 -31.25 -18.71 -6.80
N GLU A 259 -30.32 -18.30 -5.94
CA GLU A 259 -30.12 -18.91 -4.61
C GLU A 259 -31.35 -18.74 -3.69
N ARG A 260 -31.98 -17.56 -3.69
CA ARG A 260 -33.20 -17.30 -2.92
C ARG A 260 -34.46 -17.93 -3.54
N GLY A 261 -34.32 -18.67 -4.65
CA GLY A 261 -35.44 -19.31 -5.35
C GLY A 261 -36.38 -18.31 -6.05
N LEU A 262 -35.88 -17.10 -6.31
CA LEU A 262 -36.60 -16.02 -6.98
C LEU A 262 -36.46 -16.11 -8.52
N LEU A 263 -35.42 -16.79 -9.02
CA LEU A 263 -35.19 -17.10 -10.44
C LEU A 263 -34.96 -18.61 -10.67
N PRO A 264 -35.34 -19.13 -11.85
CA PRO A 264 -34.98 -20.50 -12.24
C PRO A 264 -33.49 -20.59 -12.57
N GLU A 265 -32.80 -21.63 -12.08
CA GLU A 265 -31.38 -21.89 -12.38
C GLU A 265 -31.10 -21.88 -13.89
N LYS A 266 -30.21 -20.99 -14.34
CA LYS A 266 -29.78 -20.92 -15.74
C LYS A 266 -28.54 -21.81 -15.94
N ASN A 267 -28.71 -22.91 -16.69
CA ASN A 267 -27.58 -23.68 -17.23
C ASN A 267 -26.86 -22.86 -18.33
N ILE A 268 -25.95 -21.97 -17.95
CA ILE A 268 -25.04 -21.31 -18.89
C ILE A 268 -23.88 -22.29 -19.15
N GLY A 269 -23.82 -22.80 -20.39
CA GLY A 269 -22.86 -23.81 -20.80
C GLY A 269 -21.42 -23.30 -20.86
N GLY A 270 -20.51 -24.10 -20.33
CA GLY A 270 -19.06 -23.91 -20.34
C GLY A 270 -18.47 -24.69 -19.16
N GLU A 271 -17.93 -25.88 -19.41
CA GLU A 271 -17.33 -26.79 -18.40
C GLU A 271 -16.09 -26.20 -17.67
N SER A 272 -15.75 -24.94 -17.95
CA SER A 272 -14.63 -24.18 -17.40
C SER A 272 -15.03 -23.17 -16.31
N ILE A 273 -16.34 -22.87 -16.13
CA ILE A 273 -16.83 -21.90 -15.13
C ILE A 273 -17.26 -22.67 -13.87
N LYS A 274 -16.28 -23.30 -13.23
CA LYS A 274 -16.41 -23.97 -11.92
C LYS A 274 -15.31 -23.56 -10.94
N ARG A 275 -14.59 -22.47 -11.23
CA ARG A 275 -13.83 -21.73 -10.22
C ARG A 275 -14.71 -20.60 -9.73
N GLU A 276 -15.14 -20.76 -8.48
CA GLU A 276 -15.75 -19.77 -7.60
C GLU A 276 -16.71 -18.72 -8.19
N LEU A 277 -18.01 -19.03 -8.24
CA LEU A 277 -18.93 -18.19 -7.47
C LEU A 277 -19.00 -18.85 -6.09
N GLU A 278 -18.00 -18.53 -5.26
CA GLU A 278 -17.85 -19.14 -3.94
C GLU A 278 -19.06 -18.75 -3.07
N LYS A 279 -19.63 -19.72 -2.37
CA LYS A 279 -20.63 -19.47 -1.33
C LYS A 279 -20.01 -18.51 -0.34
N ALA A 280 -20.56 -17.30 -0.20
CA ALA A 280 -20.18 -16.45 0.91
C ALA A 280 -20.62 -17.10 2.22
N ASN A 281 -19.67 -17.71 2.92
CA ASN A 281 -19.83 -17.96 4.34
C ASN A 281 -19.49 -16.66 5.08
N PRO A 282 -20.04 -16.39 6.28
CA PRO A 282 -19.64 -15.24 7.10
C PRO A 282 -18.10 -15.11 7.27
N GLY A 283 -17.38 -16.24 7.22
CA GLY A 283 -15.92 -16.31 7.23
C GLY A 283 -15.21 -15.66 6.01
N ASP A 284 -15.85 -15.58 4.84
CA ASP A 284 -15.22 -15.01 3.63
C ASP A 284 -15.05 -13.50 3.75
N PHE A 285 -15.90 -12.85 4.54
CA PHE A 285 -15.82 -11.43 4.87
C PHE A 285 -15.21 -11.13 6.26
N GLY A 286 -14.74 -12.14 6.99
CA GLY A 286 -14.14 -11.96 8.33
C GLY A 286 -15.15 -11.81 9.48
N PHE A 287 -16.37 -12.32 9.32
CA PHE A 287 -17.33 -12.51 10.40
C PHE A 287 -17.20 -13.94 10.94
N GLU A 288 -16.21 -14.18 11.81
CA GLU A 288 -16.23 -15.38 12.65
C GLU A 288 -17.27 -15.19 13.76
N SER A 289 -18.34 -15.98 13.73
CA SER A 289 -19.07 -16.32 14.95
C SER A 289 -18.17 -17.20 15.80
N VAL A 290 -17.81 -16.73 17.00
CA VAL A 290 -17.25 -17.61 18.03
C VAL A 290 -18.31 -18.65 18.35
N GLU A 291 -18.17 -19.86 17.83
CA GLU A 291 -18.86 -21.02 18.41
C GLU A 291 -18.28 -21.23 19.80
N THR A 292 -18.95 -20.68 20.81
CA THR A 292 -18.79 -21.14 22.17
C THR A 292 -19.35 -22.56 22.26
N ASP A 293 -18.46 -23.54 22.20
CA ASP A 293 -18.68 -24.82 22.86
C ASP A 293 -18.87 -24.54 24.36
N LEU A 294 -20.13 -24.36 24.77
CA LEU A 294 -20.54 -24.41 26.17
C LEU A 294 -21.69 -25.38 26.30
N THR A 295 -21.34 -26.67 26.42
CA THR A 295 -22.12 -27.60 27.23
C THR A 295 -22.13 -27.10 28.66
N GLY A 296 -23.28 -26.67 29.16
CA GLY A 296 -23.45 -26.34 30.58
C GLY A 296 -24.75 -25.61 30.88
N ASP A 297 -25.79 -26.38 31.18
CA ASP A 297 -27.01 -25.92 31.85
C ASP A 297 -26.70 -25.02 33.06
N ASN A 298 -27.23 -23.80 33.11
CA ASN A 298 -27.99 -23.28 34.27
C ASN A 298 -28.48 -21.83 34.14
N PHE A 299 -29.79 -21.66 34.38
CA PHE A 299 -30.53 -20.49 34.89
C PHE A 299 -30.75 -19.23 34.01
N SER A 300 -32.02 -19.10 33.61
CA SER A 300 -32.96 -17.97 33.78
C SER A 300 -32.48 -16.51 33.76
N ALA A 301 -33.06 -15.78 32.78
CA ALA A 301 -33.61 -14.41 32.82
C ALA A 301 -33.20 -13.47 33.96
N VAL A 302 -32.49 -12.38 33.62
CA VAL A 302 -32.58 -11.04 34.25
C VAL A 302 -32.34 -9.95 33.19
N GLU A 303 -32.96 -8.81 33.44
CA GLU A 303 -33.31 -7.64 32.62
C GLU A 303 -32.16 -6.74 32.13
N LYS A 304 -32.54 -5.83 31.21
CA LYS A 304 -31.86 -4.60 30.78
C LYS A 304 -31.49 -3.70 31.96
N GLU A 305 -30.28 -3.13 31.96
CA GLU A 305 -29.96 -1.77 32.45
C GLU A 305 -28.78 -1.24 31.61
N GLU A 306 -28.95 -0.20 30.79
CA GLU A 306 -28.73 1.24 31.05
C GLU A 306 -27.28 1.67 31.39
N LYS A 307 -26.79 2.67 30.61
CA LYS A 307 -25.51 3.37 30.81
C LYS A 307 -25.49 4.12 32.16
N PRO A 308 -24.29 4.37 32.71
CA PRO A 308 -24.06 5.71 33.28
C PRO A 308 -22.78 6.40 32.80
N VAL A 309 -22.81 7.71 33.04
CA VAL A 309 -21.93 8.81 32.63
C VAL A 309 -20.94 9.15 33.76
N VAL A 310 -19.67 9.39 33.36
CA VAL A 310 -18.61 10.33 33.84
C VAL A 310 -18.63 10.83 35.30
N THR A 311 -17.47 10.78 36.00
CA THR A 311 -16.80 11.97 36.64
C THR A 311 -15.42 11.64 37.28
N SER A 312 -14.38 12.30 36.74
CA SER A 312 -13.20 13.03 37.28
C SER A 312 -12.73 12.97 38.77
N PHE A 313 -11.44 13.37 38.93
CA PHE A 313 -10.65 13.83 40.12
C PHE A 313 -9.82 12.75 40.85
N GLY A 314 -8.51 12.82 41.15
CA GLY A 314 -7.42 13.82 41.00
C GLY A 314 -6.17 13.46 41.88
N VAL A 315 -4.95 13.60 41.32
CA VAL A 315 -3.57 13.98 41.81
C VAL A 315 -3.32 14.09 43.36
N PRO A 316 -2.18 13.68 44.03
CA PRO A 316 -0.83 14.33 43.89
C PRO A 316 0.52 13.63 44.30
N ILE A 317 1.61 14.05 43.60
CA ILE A 317 2.97 14.53 44.03
C ILE A 317 3.86 13.56 44.88
N THR A 318 5.18 13.32 44.65
CA THR A 318 6.33 14.18 45.03
C THR A 318 7.71 13.67 44.56
N ASN A 319 8.50 14.60 43.98
CA ASN A 319 9.96 14.87 43.98
C ASN A 319 11.00 13.78 44.32
N VAL A 320 12.15 13.80 43.61
CA VAL A 320 13.43 14.43 44.07
C VAL A 320 14.63 14.08 43.13
N ASN A 321 15.39 15.12 42.79
CA ASN A 321 16.83 15.21 42.41
C ASN A 321 17.36 14.82 41.02
N LEU A 322 17.67 15.88 40.26
CA LEU A 322 18.99 16.05 39.60
C LEU A 322 20.10 16.16 40.67
N PRO A 323 21.34 15.73 40.35
CA PRO A 323 22.39 16.73 40.14
C PRO A 323 23.40 16.44 39.01
N GLU A 324 23.72 17.53 38.32
CA GLU A 324 24.99 18.01 37.75
C GLU A 324 26.26 17.14 37.65
N GLU A 325 26.81 17.16 36.43
CA GLU A 325 28.15 17.67 36.07
C GLU A 325 29.41 17.04 36.70
N LYS A 326 30.26 16.39 35.88
CA LYS A 326 31.61 16.90 35.48
C LYS A 326 32.48 15.85 34.79
N SER A 327 33.08 16.32 33.71
CA SER A 327 34.35 15.93 33.09
C SER A 327 35.40 15.38 34.05
N HIS A 328 36.21 14.42 33.60
CA HIS A 328 37.64 14.34 33.96
C HIS A 328 38.52 13.97 32.76
N LYS A 329 39.70 14.57 32.82
CA LYS A 329 40.70 14.82 31.77
C LYS A 329 41.87 13.85 31.87
N ILE A 330 42.45 13.56 30.71
CA ILE A 330 43.90 13.54 30.37
C ILE A 330 44.79 12.50 31.06
N SER A 331 45.51 11.73 30.23
CA SER A 331 46.96 11.60 30.38
C SER A 331 47.66 11.67 29.02
N LEU A 332 48.70 12.52 28.99
CA LEU A 332 49.56 12.88 27.87
C LEU A 332 50.86 12.06 27.93
N SER A 333 51.41 11.70 26.77
CA SER A 333 52.84 11.95 26.42
C SER A 333 53.04 11.60 24.93
N LYS A 334 53.20 12.59 24.04
CA LYS A 334 54.47 13.16 23.50
C LYS A 334 55.36 12.06 22.89
N SER A 335 55.80 12.11 21.63
CA SER A 335 56.54 13.21 21.01
C SER A 335 56.95 12.90 19.55
N ALA A 336 56.98 13.96 18.74
CA ALA A 336 57.88 14.25 17.60
C ALA A 336 57.73 13.44 16.29
N LYS A 337 57.22 14.07 15.22
CA LYS A 337 57.96 14.75 14.10
C LYS A 337 58.36 13.73 13.02
N GLU A 338 58.26 13.94 11.71
CA GLU A 338 57.95 15.07 10.82
C GLU A 338 57.57 14.42 9.45
N GLU A 339 56.62 15.03 8.74
CA GLU A 339 56.62 15.38 7.30
C GLU A 339 57.82 14.91 6.44
N ASN A 340 57.72 14.54 5.14
CA ASN A 340 56.83 15.00 4.08
C ASN A 340 56.88 14.06 2.84
N GLU A 341 55.81 14.15 2.06
CA GLU A 341 55.66 14.07 0.59
C GLU A 341 56.76 13.44 -0.29
N LEU A 342 56.32 12.58 -1.22
CA LEU A 342 57.04 12.24 -2.43
C LEU A 342 56.07 12.37 -3.62
N ASP A 343 56.31 13.39 -4.43
CA ASP A 343 55.76 13.50 -5.78
C ASP A 343 56.87 13.85 -6.77
N GLU A 344 56.79 13.19 -7.93
CA GLU A 344 57.29 13.58 -9.25
C GLU A 344 58.81 13.79 -9.52
N ARG A 345 59.38 13.00 -10.45
CA ARG A 345 59.77 13.41 -11.84
C ARG A 345 60.87 12.55 -12.47
N ASN A 346 60.71 12.38 -13.79
CA ASN A 346 61.64 11.82 -14.78
C ASN A 346 62.92 12.67 -14.98
N SER A 347 64.03 12.01 -15.36
CA SER A 347 64.80 12.21 -16.62
C SER A 347 66.34 12.05 -16.51
N ILE A 348 66.84 11.13 -17.34
CA ILE A 348 68.08 11.02 -18.15
C ILE A 348 69.33 11.91 -17.83
N VAL A 349 70.52 11.27 -17.79
CA VAL A 349 71.76 11.52 -18.61
C VAL A 349 73.10 11.31 -17.82
N GLU A 350 73.87 10.34 -18.34
CA GLU A 350 75.34 10.16 -18.48
C GLU A 350 76.39 10.20 -17.34
N ALA A 351 77.20 9.11 -17.37
CA ALA A 351 78.68 9.00 -17.29
C ALA A 351 79.39 9.33 -15.95
N LYS A 352 80.35 8.56 -15.42
CA LYS A 352 81.57 7.95 -16.02
C LYS A 352 82.30 7.08 -14.94
N LYS A 353 83.03 6.03 -15.38
CA LYS A 353 84.33 5.45 -14.89
C LYS A 353 84.56 5.27 -13.37
N GLN A 354 85.15 4.19 -12.83
CA GLN A 354 86.43 3.56 -13.22
C GLN A 354 86.71 2.32 -12.34
N THR A 355 87.17 1.25 -12.99
CA THR A 355 88.22 0.28 -12.59
C THR A 355 88.50 -0.03 -11.11
N PHE A 356 88.26 -1.28 -10.69
CA PHE A 356 89.09 -1.94 -9.67
C PHE A 356 89.02 -3.47 -9.82
N MET A 357 90.13 -4.08 -10.25
CA MET A 357 90.72 -5.32 -9.70
C MET A 357 91.76 -5.84 -10.68
N SER A 358 92.99 -5.38 -10.45
CA SER A 358 94.19 -6.11 -10.84
C SER A 358 95.02 -6.31 -9.57
N ARG A 359 95.75 -7.43 -9.54
CA ARG A 359 96.75 -7.86 -8.55
C ARG A 359 96.23 -8.75 -7.42
N LEU A 360 96.33 -10.05 -7.66
CA LEU A 360 96.99 -10.94 -6.71
C LEU A 360 97.56 -12.16 -7.43
N PHE A 361 98.84 -12.08 -7.83
CA PHE A 361 99.76 -13.22 -7.86
C PHE A 361 101.21 -12.75 -7.78
N ALA A 362 101.87 -13.11 -6.68
CA ALA A 362 103.32 -13.29 -6.47
C ALA A 362 103.46 -13.64 -4.97
N LYS A 363 104.11 -14.69 -4.49
CA LYS A 363 105.02 -15.73 -4.98
C LYS A 363 104.86 -16.88 -3.97
N TYR A 364 104.89 -18.14 -4.40
CA TYR A 364 105.66 -19.16 -3.68
C TYR A 364 106.07 -20.30 -4.62
N GLN A 365 107.33 -20.67 -4.45
CA GLN A 365 108.23 -21.29 -5.40
C GLN A 365 108.59 -22.71 -4.90
N LYS A 366 108.87 -23.61 -5.86
CA LYS A 366 109.55 -24.92 -5.76
C LYS A 366 108.83 -26.09 -5.07
N SER A 367 108.33 -27.02 -5.90
CA SER A 367 108.39 -28.49 -5.69
C SER A 367 107.94 -29.20 -7.00
N PRO A 368 108.58 -30.32 -7.40
CA PRO A 368 108.41 -30.87 -8.74
C PRO A 368 107.31 -31.93 -8.79
N HIS A 369 106.03 -31.56 -8.61
CA HIS A 369 104.87 -32.41 -8.99
C HIS A 369 103.61 -31.57 -9.33
N LYS A 370 103.78 -30.42 -10.00
CA LYS A 370 102.68 -29.44 -10.18
C LYS A 370 101.66 -29.73 -11.29
N ASN A 371 101.93 -30.59 -12.28
CA ASN A 371 100.94 -30.83 -13.35
C ASN A 371 99.89 -31.90 -12.96
N VAL A 372 100.19 -32.76 -11.98
CA VAL A 372 99.26 -33.81 -11.51
C VAL A 372 98.41 -33.31 -10.33
N ILE A 373 98.96 -32.49 -9.43
CA ILE A 373 98.19 -31.92 -8.30
C ILE A 373 97.30 -30.77 -8.76
N PHE A 374 97.76 -29.89 -9.66
CA PHE A 374 96.93 -28.82 -10.21
C PHE A 374 95.88 -29.37 -11.20
N GLY A 375 96.24 -30.38 -12.00
CA GLY A 375 95.28 -31.12 -12.84
C GLY A 375 94.27 -31.93 -12.04
N GLY A 376 94.67 -32.51 -10.91
CA GLY A 376 93.78 -33.23 -9.97
C GLY A 376 92.87 -32.30 -9.16
N ILE A 377 93.35 -31.14 -8.73
CA ILE A 377 92.52 -30.12 -8.06
C ILE A 377 91.54 -29.48 -9.05
N VAL A 378 92.01 -29.09 -10.25
CA VAL A 378 91.12 -28.53 -11.28
C VAL A 378 90.12 -29.60 -11.76
N GLY A 379 90.55 -30.84 -11.98
CA GLY A 379 89.69 -31.96 -12.32
C GLY A 379 88.70 -32.32 -11.21
N GLY A 380 89.12 -32.30 -9.94
CA GLY A 380 88.27 -32.53 -8.79
C GLY A 380 87.26 -31.40 -8.56
N VAL A 381 87.66 -30.15 -8.77
CA VAL A 381 86.77 -28.97 -8.72
C VAL A 381 85.76 -29.02 -9.87
N LEU A 382 86.18 -29.37 -11.08
CA LEU A 382 85.26 -29.56 -12.21
C LEU A 382 84.32 -30.74 -11.99
N ALA A 383 84.78 -31.85 -11.40
CA ALA A 383 83.95 -33.01 -11.07
C ALA A 383 82.94 -32.69 -9.95
N SER A 384 83.33 -31.91 -8.95
CA SER A 384 82.44 -31.47 -7.86
C SER A 384 81.45 -30.40 -8.33
N ILE A 385 81.84 -29.47 -9.20
CA ILE A 385 80.90 -28.57 -9.90
C ILE A 385 79.95 -29.38 -10.77
N GLY A 386 80.44 -30.39 -11.50
CA GLY A 386 79.62 -31.31 -12.30
C GLY A 386 78.61 -32.10 -11.47
N LEU A 387 79.01 -32.61 -10.30
CA LEU A 387 78.12 -33.28 -9.34
C LEU A 387 77.12 -32.31 -8.71
N LEU A 388 77.52 -31.08 -8.41
CA LEU A 388 76.64 -30.05 -7.87
C LEU A 388 75.60 -29.62 -8.92
N VAL A 389 76.04 -29.33 -10.15
CA VAL A 389 75.16 -29.01 -11.29
C VAL A 389 74.24 -30.18 -11.62
N GLY A 390 74.77 -31.41 -11.67
CA GLY A 390 73.98 -32.61 -11.87
C GLY A 390 72.97 -32.86 -10.74
N GLY A 391 73.37 -32.61 -9.49
CA GLY A 391 72.51 -32.67 -8.31
C GLY A 391 71.38 -31.62 -8.36
N LEU A 392 71.68 -30.39 -8.76
CA LEU A 392 70.69 -29.33 -8.95
C LEU A 392 69.71 -29.66 -10.08
N ILE A 393 70.19 -30.20 -11.21
CA ILE A 393 69.35 -30.61 -12.35
C ILE A 393 68.50 -31.84 -12.00
N PHE A 394 68.96 -32.74 -11.11
CA PHE A 394 68.20 -33.93 -10.73
C PHE A 394 67.22 -33.69 -9.57
N SER A 395 67.48 -32.69 -8.70
CA SER A 395 66.70 -32.45 -7.47
C SER A 395 65.80 -31.21 -7.50
N TYR A 396 65.82 -30.41 -8.57
CA TYR A 396 64.98 -29.21 -8.63
C TYR A 396 63.49 -29.53 -8.53
N LYS A 397 62.76 -28.60 -7.90
CA LYS A 397 61.31 -28.62 -7.77
C LYS A 397 60.73 -27.36 -8.40
N VAL A 398 59.51 -27.47 -8.93
CA VAL A 398 58.75 -26.34 -9.44
C VAL A 398 57.54 -26.15 -8.53
N GLU A 399 57.49 -24.98 -7.90
CA GLU A 399 56.38 -24.55 -7.07
C GLU A 399 55.52 -23.59 -7.89
N VAL A 400 54.24 -23.92 -8.04
CA VAL A 400 53.27 -23.13 -8.78
C VAL A 400 52.25 -22.62 -7.79
N THR A 401 52.18 -21.31 -7.63
CA THR A 401 51.15 -20.65 -6.83
C THR A 401 50.01 -20.26 -7.75
N VAL A 402 48.81 -20.77 -7.48
CA VAL A 402 47.58 -20.47 -8.21
C VAL A 402 46.61 -19.67 -7.35
N GLN A 403 45.90 -18.74 -7.98
CA GLN A 403 44.77 -18.03 -7.40
C GLN A 403 43.53 -18.44 -8.21
N LEU A 404 42.51 -18.92 -7.51
CA LEU A 404 41.28 -19.42 -8.14
C LEU A 404 40.35 -18.26 -8.49
N ALA A 405 39.60 -18.41 -9.58
CA ALA A 405 38.61 -17.43 -10.03
C ALA A 405 37.32 -17.55 -9.19
N GLU A 406 37.25 -16.81 -8.08
CA GLU A 406 36.07 -16.76 -7.22
C GLU A 406 34.85 -16.14 -7.94
N LYS A 407 33.65 -16.63 -7.62
CA LYS A 407 32.38 -16.05 -8.05
C LYS A 407 31.62 -15.55 -6.85
N VAL A 408 31.15 -14.31 -6.93
CA VAL A 408 30.18 -13.77 -5.97
C VAL A 408 28.79 -14.22 -6.41
N ILE A 409 28.09 -14.91 -5.53
CA ILE A 409 26.69 -15.30 -5.71
C ILE A 409 25.87 -14.33 -4.87
N THR A 410 24.94 -13.65 -5.52
CA THR A 410 23.99 -12.76 -4.85
C THR A 410 22.58 -13.25 -5.15
N LYS A 411 21.74 -13.35 -4.12
CA LYS A 411 20.34 -13.73 -4.23
C LYS A 411 19.50 -12.79 -3.40
N ASP A 412 18.49 -12.20 -4.02
CA ASP A 412 17.46 -11.44 -3.34
C ASP A 412 16.32 -12.40 -2.98
N VAL A 413 15.93 -12.41 -1.71
CA VAL A 413 14.92 -13.31 -1.17
C VAL A 413 13.96 -12.55 -0.27
N GLU A 414 12.68 -12.92 -0.33
CA GLU A 414 11.68 -12.43 0.62
C GLU A 414 11.52 -13.46 1.75
N ILE A 415 11.84 -13.05 2.97
CA ILE A 415 11.76 -13.90 4.17
C ILE A 415 10.59 -13.42 5.02
N THR A 416 9.67 -14.32 5.34
CA THR A 416 8.54 -14.01 6.22
C THR A 416 8.92 -14.28 7.67
N VAL A 417 9.01 -13.24 8.49
CA VAL A 417 9.15 -13.36 9.95
C VAL A 417 7.77 -13.58 10.57
N ASP A 418 7.59 -14.73 11.20
CA ASP A 418 6.33 -15.12 11.84
C ASP A 418 6.52 -15.21 13.36
N PRO A 419 5.88 -14.33 14.16
CA PRO A 419 5.99 -14.37 15.61
C PRO A 419 5.27 -15.55 16.26
N TYR A 420 4.45 -16.29 15.51
CA TYR A 420 3.72 -17.46 15.98
C TYR A 420 4.37 -18.79 15.54
N ALA A 421 5.41 -18.73 14.70
CA ALA A 421 6.15 -19.91 14.30
C ALA A 421 7.01 -20.44 15.47
N ALA A 422 6.88 -21.73 15.79
CA ALA A 422 7.70 -22.35 16.83
C ALA A 422 9.18 -22.48 16.42
N THR A 423 9.45 -22.64 15.13
CA THR A 423 10.79 -22.81 14.53
C THR A 423 10.84 -22.22 13.12
N SER A 424 12.03 -21.77 12.68
CA SER A 424 12.24 -21.35 11.28
C SER A 424 12.04 -22.52 10.31
N ASN A 425 11.46 -22.25 9.14
CA ASN A 425 11.21 -23.23 8.08
C ASN A 425 11.83 -22.76 6.77
N VAL A 426 12.83 -23.52 6.31
CA VAL A 426 13.65 -23.22 5.13
C VAL A 426 12.85 -23.31 3.83
N GLU A 427 12.08 -24.38 3.64
CA GLU A 427 11.30 -24.62 2.41
C GLU A 427 10.25 -23.54 2.18
N LYS A 428 9.67 -23.02 3.27
CA LYS A 428 8.62 -21.99 3.24
C LYS A 428 9.15 -20.57 3.40
N LEU A 429 10.47 -20.38 3.53
CA LEU A 429 11.09 -19.08 3.80
C LEU A 429 10.53 -18.37 5.04
N ILE A 430 10.19 -19.14 6.08
CA ILE A 430 9.65 -18.61 7.33
C ILE A 430 10.77 -18.50 8.36
N LEU A 431 11.01 -17.30 8.86
CA LEU A 431 11.87 -17.03 10.01
C LEU A 431 11.02 -16.97 11.28
N ARG A 432 11.47 -17.64 12.34
CA ARG A 432 10.84 -17.49 13.65
C ARG A 432 11.03 -16.07 14.19
N GLY A 433 9.94 -15.47 14.67
CA GLY A 433 9.96 -14.22 15.43
C GLY A 433 9.36 -14.36 16.82
N GLU A 434 9.34 -13.25 17.56
CA GLU A 434 8.67 -13.08 18.85
C GLU A 434 7.95 -11.73 18.87
N LEU A 435 6.67 -11.70 19.21
CA LEU A 435 5.88 -10.47 19.27
C LEU A 435 6.26 -9.64 20.51
N GLN A 436 6.46 -8.35 20.32
CA GLN A 436 6.81 -7.38 21.36
C GLN A 436 5.90 -6.17 21.23
N THR A 437 5.35 -5.69 22.33
CA THR A 437 4.34 -4.62 22.30
C THR A 437 4.74 -3.49 23.23
N ALA A 438 4.60 -2.25 22.79
CA ALA A 438 4.89 -1.06 23.60
C ALA A 438 3.87 0.06 23.33
N GLU A 439 3.61 0.87 24.35
CA GLU A 439 2.71 2.02 24.28
C GLU A 439 3.50 3.32 24.22
N PHE A 440 3.04 4.24 23.38
CA PHE A 440 3.64 5.55 23.17
C PHE A 440 2.53 6.59 23.25
N SER A 441 2.77 7.65 24.04
CA SER A 441 1.86 8.76 24.19
C SER A 441 2.46 10.05 23.64
N GLY A 442 1.58 10.97 23.24
CA GLY A 442 1.96 12.27 22.74
C GLY A 442 0.81 13.25 22.80
N THR A 443 1.17 14.52 22.73
CA THR A 443 0.23 15.64 22.69
C THR A 443 0.62 16.52 21.51
N LYS A 444 -0.37 16.93 20.71
CA LYS A 444 -0.16 17.89 19.63
C LYS A 444 -1.24 18.97 19.69
N VAL A 445 -0.86 20.19 19.33
CA VAL A 445 -1.75 21.35 19.27
C VAL A 445 -1.68 21.93 17.86
N ALA A 446 -2.83 22.26 17.29
CA ALA A 446 -2.94 22.94 16.00
C ALA A 446 -3.94 24.09 16.08
N ASP A 447 -3.73 25.12 15.26
CA ASP A 447 -4.70 26.20 15.08
C ASP A 447 -5.94 25.67 14.35
N VAL A 448 -7.13 26.15 14.73
CA VAL A 448 -8.37 25.76 14.04
C VAL A 448 -8.61 26.64 12.82
N THR A 449 -9.15 26.03 11.76
CA THR A 449 -9.46 26.70 10.48
C THR A 449 -10.95 26.84 10.23
N GLY A 450 -11.79 26.11 10.97
CA GLY A 450 -13.24 26.21 10.87
C GLY A 450 -13.74 27.61 11.17
N VAL A 451 -14.74 28.07 10.40
CA VAL A 451 -15.40 29.35 10.62
C VAL A 451 -16.90 29.13 10.78
N LYS A 452 -17.49 29.75 11.79
CA LYS A 452 -18.93 29.74 12.04
C LYS A 452 -19.45 31.15 12.21
N LEU A 453 -20.59 31.44 11.59
CA LEU A 453 -21.29 32.70 11.81
C LEU A 453 -22.13 32.61 13.08
N VAL A 454 -21.90 33.51 14.03
CA VAL A 454 -22.68 33.62 15.28
C VAL A 454 -23.27 35.02 15.40
N GLY A 455 -24.43 35.15 16.03
CA GLY A 455 -25.11 36.43 16.16
C GLY A 455 -26.58 36.29 16.53
N GLU A 456 -27.31 37.40 16.44
CA GLU A 456 -28.72 37.50 16.82
C GLU A 456 -29.63 37.70 15.61
N LYS A 457 -30.85 37.19 15.71
CA LYS A 457 -31.91 37.36 14.70
C LYS A 457 -32.63 38.68 14.94
N ALA A 458 -32.86 39.45 13.89
CA ALA A 458 -33.68 40.65 13.98
C ALA A 458 -35.12 40.30 14.35
N LYS A 459 -35.73 41.12 15.20
CA LYS A 459 -37.14 41.03 15.57
C LYS A 459 -37.82 42.36 15.32
N GLY A 460 -39.09 42.32 14.99
CA GLY A 460 -39.89 43.53 14.93
C GLY A 460 -41.36 43.28 14.62
N THR A 461 -42.07 44.39 14.37
CA THR A 461 -43.52 44.39 14.22
C THR A 461 -43.88 44.78 12.79
N ILE A 462 -44.77 44.00 12.17
CA ILE A 462 -45.32 44.30 10.85
C ILE A 462 -46.83 44.49 10.96
N THR A 463 -47.38 45.32 10.09
CA THR A 463 -48.82 45.45 9.89
C THR A 463 -49.21 44.60 8.68
N ILE A 464 -50.04 43.58 8.88
CA ILE A 464 -50.63 42.79 7.80
C ILE A 464 -51.92 43.46 7.34
N LEU A 465 -52.04 43.68 6.04
CA LEU A 465 -53.21 44.24 5.38
C LEU A 465 -53.95 43.13 4.62
N ASN A 466 -55.22 42.94 4.96
CA ASN A 466 -56.15 42.07 4.24
C ASN A 466 -57.04 42.91 3.33
N LYS A 467 -56.86 42.78 2.02
CA LYS A 467 -57.62 43.51 0.98
C LYS A 467 -58.85 42.72 0.51
N THR A 468 -59.12 41.55 1.08
CA THR A 468 -60.25 40.68 0.71
C THR A 468 -61.49 40.96 1.53
N ILE A 469 -62.64 40.42 1.12
CA ILE A 469 -63.94 40.58 1.81
C ILE A 469 -64.19 39.55 2.92
N SER A 470 -63.21 38.69 3.22
CA SER A 470 -63.30 37.66 4.26
C SER A 470 -62.14 37.76 5.24
N PRO A 471 -62.35 37.50 6.55
CA PRO A 471 -61.24 37.44 7.51
C PRO A 471 -60.28 36.31 7.14
N LYS A 472 -58.99 36.47 7.46
CA LYS A 472 -57.93 35.49 7.18
C LYS A 472 -57.08 35.26 8.40
N THR A 473 -56.90 34.00 8.76
CA THR A 473 -55.92 33.56 9.77
C THR A 473 -54.61 33.17 9.10
N PHE A 474 -53.52 33.74 9.60
CA PHE A 474 -52.14 33.36 9.31
C PHE A 474 -51.60 32.60 10.52
N PHE A 475 -51.04 31.42 10.30
CA PHE A 475 -50.50 30.60 11.38
C PHE A 475 -49.06 31.01 11.70
N ALA A 476 -48.61 30.78 12.93
CA ALA A 476 -47.22 30.91 13.32
C ALA A 476 -46.32 30.15 12.33
N GLY A 477 -45.19 30.75 11.97
CA GLY A 477 -44.31 30.25 10.91
C GLY A 477 -44.66 30.74 9.49
N THR A 478 -45.77 31.46 9.29
CA THR A 478 -46.05 32.11 7.98
C THR A 478 -44.88 33.01 7.60
N SER A 479 -44.38 32.85 6.36
CA SER A 479 -43.19 33.53 5.87
C SER A 479 -43.51 34.87 5.21
N PHE A 480 -42.67 35.86 5.49
CA PHE A 480 -42.66 37.19 4.89
C PHE A 480 -41.30 37.47 4.28
N THR A 481 -41.26 38.03 3.08
CA THR A 481 -40.01 38.22 2.33
C THR A 481 -39.80 39.65 1.85
N ASN A 482 -38.56 40.12 1.92
CA ASN A 482 -38.10 41.36 1.30
C ASN A 482 -36.66 41.17 0.82
N GLY A 483 -36.41 41.35 -0.49
CA GLY A 483 -35.03 41.43 -1.02
C GLY A 483 -34.13 40.24 -0.70
N GLY A 484 -34.68 39.04 -0.49
CA GLY A 484 -33.92 37.82 -0.11
C GLY A 484 -33.86 37.55 1.41
N GLN A 485 -34.34 38.48 2.24
CA GLN A 485 -34.53 38.27 3.68
C GLN A 485 -35.89 37.64 3.94
N GLN A 486 -35.93 36.70 4.89
CA GLN A 486 -37.11 35.96 5.27
C GLN A 486 -37.41 36.16 6.76
N PHE A 487 -38.67 36.37 7.09
CA PHE A 487 -39.18 36.57 8.43
C PHE A 487 -40.35 35.63 8.67
N THR A 488 -40.46 35.07 9.87
CA THR A 488 -41.53 34.16 10.24
C THR A 488 -42.43 34.79 11.28
N LEU A 489 -43.73 34.58 11.14
CA LEU A 489 -44.73 34.96 12.13
C LEU A 489 -44.49 34.24 13.46
N ASP A 490 -44.47 34.97 14.57
CA ASP A 490 -44.21 34.36 15.88
C ASP A 490 -45.44 33.63 16.44
N GLU A 491 -46.65 34.14 16.18
CA GLU A 491 -47.92 33.63 16.73
C GLU A 491 -49.04 33.70 15.69
N ASP A 492 -50.08 32.86 15.84
CA ASP A 492 -51.25 32.89 14.96
C ASP A 492 -51.96 34.26 15.00
N ALA A 493 -52.32 34.79 13.83
CA ALA A 493 -52.92 36.11 13.71
C ALA A 493 -54.12 36.09 12.75
N THR A 494 -55.27 36.60 13.19
CA THR A 494 -56.48 36.69 12.36
C THR A 494 -56.75 38.14 11.97
N VAL A 495 -56.57 38.45 10.69
CA VAL A 495 -56.80 39.78 10.11
C VAL A 495 -58.24 39.87 9.61
N ALA A 496 -58.99 40.88 10.06
CA ALA A 496 -60.36 41.13 9.63
C ALA A 496 -60.47 41.36 8.10
N SER A 497 -61.68 41.26 7.55
CA SER A 497 -61.96 41.60 6.15
C SER A 497 -61.88 43.11 5.91
N ALA A 498 -61.65 43.51 4.66
CA ALA A 498 -61.81 44.90 4.22
C ALA A 498 -63.29 45.34 4.25
N SER A 499 -63.56 46.56 4.67
CA SER A 499 -64.88 47.20 4.58
C SER A 499 -64.94 48.16 3.40
N VAL A 500 -66.07 48.18 2.71
CA VAL A 500 -66.33 49.14 1.63
C VAL A 500 -67.38 50.11 2.12
N THR A 501 -67.04 51.40 2.10
CA THR A 501 -67.96 52.49 2.41
C THR A 501 -68.25 53.25 1.11
N GLU A 502 -69.52 53.25 0.68
CA GLU A 502 -69.94 54.02 -0.48
C GLU A 502 -70.17 55.48 -0.10
N SER A 503 -69.53 56.40 -0.82
CA SER A 503 -69.75 57.85 -0.69
C SER A 503 -69.99 58.44 -2.08
N GLY A 504 -71.26 58.46 -2.51
CA GLY A 504 -71.66 58.98 -3.82
C GLY A 504 -71.26 58.05 -4.96
N THR A 505 -70.49 58.54 -5.94
CA THR A 505 -69.99 57.74 -7.08
C THR A 505 -68.64 57.07 -6.82
N SER A 506 -68.14 57.12 -5.58
CA SER A 506 -66.81 56.62 -5.21
C SER A 506 -66.92 55.60 -4.07
N GLU A 507 -66.24 54.47 -4.24
CA GLU A 507 -66.03 53.46 -3.19
C GLU A 507 -64.73 53.76 -2.44
N VAL A 508 -64.80 53.85 -1.10
CA VAL A 508 -63.63 53.87 -0.22
C VAL A 508 -63.50 52.49 0.41
N LYS A 509 -62.35 51.84 0.20
CA LYS A 509 -62.08 50.51 0.73
C LYS A 509 -61.07 50.60 1.86
N ASP A 510 -61.53 50.38 3.08
CA ASP A 510 -60.70 50.31 4.27
C ASP A 510 -60.25 48.86 4.47
N TYR A 511 -58.95 48.62 4.35
CA TYR A 511 -58.41 47.26 4.50
C TYR A 511 -58.41 46.81 5.95
N GLY A 512 -58.65 45.52 6.17
CA GLY A 512 -58.44 44.94 7.50
C GLY A 512 -56.97 44.99 7.84
N GLN A 513 -56.62 45.46 9.04
CA GLN A 513 -55.24 45.63 9.48
C GLN A 513 -55.02 44.96 10.83
N LEU A 514 -53.87 44.34 11.02
CA LEU A 514 -53.44 43.81 12.31
C LEU A 514 -51.93 43.88 12.43
N ASP A 515 -51.45 44.36 13.57
CA ASP A 515 -50.03 44.39 13.90
C ASP A 515 -49.62 43.07 14.54
N VAL A 516 -48.53 42.49 14.04
CA VAL A 516 -48.03 41.18 14.47
C VAL A 516 -46.52 41.20 14.59
N LYS A 517 -45.98 40.30 15.42
CA LYS A 517 -44.54 40.16 15.63
C LYS A 517 -43.95 39.12 14.69
N VAL A 518 -42.79 39.43 14.16
CA VAL A 518 -42.01 38.55 13.29
C VAL A 518 -40.56 38.48 13.72
N THR A 519 -39.96 37.32 13.48
CA THR A 519 -38.53 37.07 13.72
C THR A 519 -37.85 36.70 12.41
N ALA A 520 -36.65 37.24 12.16
CA ALA A 520 -35.85 36.90 11.00
C ALA A 520 -35.47 35.40 10.99
N ALA A 521 -35.51 34.76 9.83
CA ALA A 521 -35.16 33.36 9.67
C ALA A 521 -33.66 33.12 9.90
N LYS A 522 -32.81 34.05 9.48
CA LYS A 522 -31.34 34.02 9.61
C LYS A 522 -30.85 35.10 10.58
N ILE A 523 -29.71 34.84 11.23
CA ILE A 523 -28.96 35.85 11.99
C ILE A 523 -28.33 36.86 11.02
N GLY A 524 -28.06 38.07 11.48
CA GLY A 524 -27.35 39.09 10.70
C GLY A 524 -27.97 40.46 10.70
N ALA A 525 -27.14 41.47 10.42
CA ALA A 525 -27.57 42.87 10.32
C ALA A 525 -28.58 43.11 9.19
N GLU A 526 -28.54 42.25 8.16
CA GLU A 526 -29.44 42.34 7.01
C GLU A 526 -30.90 42.04 7.33
N GLY A 527 -31.17 41.42 8.48
CA GLY A 527 -32.53 41.28 8.99
C GLY A 527 -33.13 42.58 9.56
N ASN A 528 -32.32 43.62 9.77
CA ASN A 528 -32.80 44.90 10.31
C ASN A 528 -33.44 45.73 9.18
N LEU A 529 -34.76 45.67 9.07
CA LEU A 529 -35.54 46.43 8.10
C LEU A 529 -35.94 47.81 8.65
N VAL A 530 -35.94 48.83 7.79
CA VAL A 530 -36.41 50.18 8.11
C VAL A 530 -37.94 50.21 8.17
N GLU A 531 -38.50 51.12 8.97
CA GLU A 531 -39.92 51.44 8.97
C GLU A 531 -40.48 51.69 7.56
N GLU A 532 -41.76 51.37 7.34
CA GLU A 532 -42.48 51.48 6.06
C GLU A 532 -41.96 50.55 4.94
N THR A 533 -41.03 49.64 5.23
CA THR A 533 -40.57 48.63 4.27
C THR A 533 -41.69 47.62 3.96
N ASN A 534 -42.00 47.42 2.68
CA ASN A 534 -43.01 46.46 2.25
C ASN A 534 -42.46 45.02 2.22
N LEU A 535 -43.28 44.08 2.66
CA LEU A 535 -43.01 42.65 2.72
C LEU A 535 -44.06 41.89 1.90
N SER A 536 -43.62 40.91 1.11
CA SER A 536 -44.52 39.96 0.47
C SER A 536 -44.88 38.84 1.43
N VAL A 537 -46.16 38.47 1.48
CA VAL A 537 -46.64 37.32 2.26
C VAL A 537 -46.52 36.07 1.37
N GLU A 538 -45.87 35.03 1.87
CA GLU A 538 -45.66 33.80 1.10
C GLU A 538 -46.98 33.17 0.65
N ASN A 539 -47.02 32.69 -0.60
CA ASN A 539 -48.19 32.11 -1.27
C ASN A 539 -49.36 33.08 -1.51
N PHE A 540 -49.17 34.39 -1.33
CA PHE A 540 -50.22 35.39 -1.58
C PHE A 540 -49.75 36.51 -2.50
N ASP A 541 -50.65 36.95 -3.37
CA ASP A 541 -50.43 38.11 -4.22
C ASP A 541 -50.56 39.41 -3.43
N THR A 542 -49.70 40.38 -3.72
CA THR A 542 -49.67 41.70 -3.04
C THR A 542 -50.96 42.51 -3.18
N GLY A 543 -51.79 42.22 -4.19
CA GLY A 543 -53.13 42.75 -4.37
C GLY A 543 -54.18 42.17 -3.42
N THR A 544 -53.92 41.00 -2.82
CA THR A 544 -54.81 40.34 -1.85
C THR A 544 -54.36 40.55 -0.41
N TYR A 545 -53.07 40.34 -0.14
CA TYR A 545 -52.46 40.51 1.17
C TYR A 545 -51.12 41.21 1.02
N SER A 546 -50.84 42.17 1.89
CA SER A 546 -49.54 42.85 1.93
C SER A 546 -49.14 43.06 3.37
N ALA A 547 -47.84 43.05 3.66
CA ALA A 547 -47.33 43.40 4.97
C ALA A 547 -46.39 44.60 4.85
N THR A 548 -46.38 45.45 5.87
CA THR A 548 -45.48 46.61 5.94
C THR A 548 -44.85 46.65 7.32
N VAL A 549 -43.55 46.97 7.39
CA VAL A 549 -42.83 47.13 8.66
C VAL A 549 -43.39 48.35 9.39
N LYS A 550 -43.89 48.12 10.62
CA LYS A 550 -44.50 49.17 11.45
C LYS A 550 -43.45 49.98 12.21
N GLU A 551 -42.40 49.31 12.68
CA GLU A 551 -41.28 49.92 13.40
C GLU A 551 -39.99 49.29 12.90
N THR A 552 -38.90 50.06 12.79
CA THR A 552 -37.60 49.56 12.34
C THR A 552 -37.19 48.32 13.15
N PHE A 553 -36.87 47.24 12.47
CA PHE A 553 -36.40 46.01 13.13
C PHE A 553 -35.00 46.24 13.69
N THR A 554 -34.77 45.70 14.88
CA THR A 554 -33.48 45.82 15.57
C THR A 554 -33.06 44.47 16.17
N GLY A 555 -31.80 44.38 16.60
CA GLY A 555 -31.24 43.17 17.21
C GLY A 555 -30.63 42.18 16.23
N GLY A 556 -30.76 42.37 14.90
CA GLY A 556 -30.04 41.56 13.93
C GLY A 556 -28.53 41.85 13.96
N SER A 557 -27.71 40.84 14.23
CA SER A 557 -26.25 40.94 14.21
C SER A 557 -25.59 39.64 13.76
N SER A 558 -24.39 39.71 13.19
CA SER A 558 -23.59 38.54 12.83
C SER A 558 -22.10 38.86 12.89
N ARG A 559 -21.31 37.93 13.40
CA ARG A 559 -19.84 37.95 13.34
C ARG A 559 -19.32 36.54 13.04
N GLU A 560 -18.19 36.47 12.36
CA GLU A 560 -17.47 35.22 12.14
C GLU A 560 -16.61 34.91 13.37
N VAL A 561 -16.68 33.67 13.85
CA VAL A 561 -15.81 33.14 14.90
C VAL A 561 -15.11 31.89 14.39
N LYS A 562 -13.88 31.68 14.85
CA LYS A 562 -13.15 30.44 14.60
C LYS A 562 -13.74 29.32 15.44
N VAL A 563 -13.89 28.16 14.83
CA VAL A 563 -14.41 26.97 15.50
C VAL A 563 -13.59 25.75 15.11
N VAL A 564 -13.59 24.75 15.97
CA VAL A 564 -13.00 23.45 15.66
C VAL A 564 -13.78 22.81 14.50
N SER A 565 -13.14 22.60 13.36
CA SER A 565 -13.74 21.84 12.25
C SER A 565 -13.46 20.33 12.37
N ALA A 566 -14.20 19.52 11.62
CA ALA A 566 -13.96 18.07 11.57
C ALA A 566 -12.60 17.78 10.91
N GLU A 567 -12.24 18.60 9.92
CA GLU A 567 -10.99 18.56 9.17
C GLU A 567 -9.79 18.86 10.07
N ASP A 568 -9.90 19.86 10.95
CA ASP A 568 -8.85 20.20 11.94
C ASP A 568 -8.60 19.02 12.89
N ALA A 569 -9.67 18.39 13.39
CA ALA A 569 -9.57 17.26 14.31
C ALA A 569 -8.98 16.01 13.64
N ALA A 570 -9.37 15.74 12.39
CA ALA A 570 -8.85 14.60 11.60
C ALA A 570 -7.39 14.81 11.20
N GLY A 571 -7.04 16.02 10.76
CA GLY A 571 -5.66 16.40 10.42
C GLY A 571 -4.73 16.25 11.62
N LEU A 572 -5.14 16.79 12.78
CA LEU A 572 -4.37 16.70 14.03
C LEU A 572 -4.14 15.24 14.48
N LEU A 573 -5.13 14.37 14.30
CA LEU A 573 -5.03 12.94 14.59
C LEU A 573 -4.05 12.23 13.66
N LYS A 574 -4.15 12.45 12.35
CA LYS A 574 -3.24 11.86 11.34
C LYS A 574 -1.79 12.23 11.62
N ASP A 575 -1.57 13.50 11.91
CA ASP A 575 -0.26 14.04 12.25
C ASP A 575 0.33 13.39 13.50
N LEU A 576 -0.43 13.34 14.59
CA LEU A 576 0.06 12.77 15.85
C LEU A 576 0.26 11.25 15.74
N LYS A 577 -0.59 10.53 15.00
CA LYS A 577 -0.36 9.10 14.68
C LYS A 577 0.99 8.89 13.99
N THR A 578 1.32 9.73 13.02
CA THR A 578 2.60 9.66 12.28
C THR A 578 3.79 9.93 13.20
N GLU A 579 3.69 10.92 14.09
CA GLU A 579 4.72 11.21 15.09
C GLU A 579 4.93 10.05 16.08
N LEU A 580 3.84 9.44 16.57
CA LEU A 580 3.92 8.30 17.47
C LEU A 580 4.49 7.05 16.78
N PHE A 581 4.14 6.81 15.51
CA PHE A 581 4.72 5.73 14.71
C PHE A 581 6.25 5.91 14.55
N ASN A 582 6.70 7.12 14.24
CA ASN A 582 8.13 7.41 14.13
C ASN A 582 8.87 7.23 15.46
N LYS A 583 8.28 7.67 16.59
CA LYS A 583 8.83 7.41 17.93
C LYS A 583 8.93 5.91 18.23
N ALA A 584 7.91 5.13 17.87
CA ALA A 584 7.95 3.68 18.03
C ALA A 584 9.04 3.05 17.16
N LYS A 585 9.21 3.52 15.91
CA LYS A 585 10.23 3.02 14.98
C LYS A 585 11.63 3.26 15.50
N GLU A 586 11.86 4.45 16.06
CA GLU A 586 13.13 4.82 16.69
C GLU A 586 13.38 3.98 17.96
N ASP A 587 12.39 3.83 18.85
CA ASP A 587 12.55 3.04 20.09
C ASP A 587 12.85 1.56 19.82
N PHE A 588 12.10 0.91 18.92
CA PHE A 588 12.37 -0.47 18.52
C PHE A 588 13.68 -0.60 17.72
N GLY A 589 13.99 0.37 16.86
CA GLY A 589 15.27 0.43 16.14
C GLY A 589 16.46 0.48 17.10
N ASN A 590 16.39 1.31 18.14
CA ASN A 590 17.43 1.45 19.16
C ASN A 590 17.59 0.20 20.04
N LYS A 591 16.58 -0.66 20.12
CA LYS A 591 16.64 -1.97 20.79
C LYS A 591 17.34 -3.04 19.94
N SER A 592 17.57 -2.78 18.65
CA SER A 592 18.26 -3.69 17.75
C SER A 592 19.78 -3.62 17.94
N GLY A 593 20.45 -4.77 17.99
CA GLY A 593 21.90 -4.89 18.21
C GLY A 593 22.31 -6.27 18.70
N ASN A 594 23.60 -6.58 18.63
CA ASN A 594 24.17 -7.86 19.12
C ASN A 594 23.42 -9.11 18.61
N GLY A 595 23.01 -9.11 17.34
CA GLY A 595 22.31 -10.25 16.72
C GLY A 595 20.80 -10.35 17.03
N ILE A 596 20.23 -9.33 17.68
CA ILE A 596 18.78 -9.18 17.90
C ILE A 596 18.28 -8.02 17.06
N TYR A 597 17.19 -8.23 16.33
CA TYR A 597 16.55 -7.18 15.53
C TYR A 597 15.08 -7.07 15.91
N PHE A 598 14.58 -5.83 15.95
CA PHE A 598 13.17 -5.52 16.12
C PHE A 598 12.67 -4.77 14.90
N VAL A 599 11.53 -5.18 14.38
CA VAL A 599 10.88 -4.52 13.25
C VAL A 599 9.43 -4.29 13.60
N LEU A 600 8.96 -3.06 13.43
CA LEU A 600 7.55 -2.71 13.63
C LEU A 600 6.65 -3.48 12.67
N THR A 601 5.53 -3.97 13.18
CA THR A 601 4.42 -4.49 12.36
C THR A 601 3.54 -3.34 11.87
N GLY A 602 2.64 -3.62 10.94
CA GLY A 602 1.58 -2.66 10.57
C GLY A 602 0.46 -2.54 11.59
N LYS A 603 0.49 -3.32 12.68
CA LYS A 603 -0.56 -3.33 13.69
C LYS A 603 -0.36 -2.22 14.71
N GLN A 604 -1.33 -1.32 14.75
CA GLN A 604 -1.39 -0.19 15.67
C GLN A 604 -2.77 -0.12 16.30
N VAL A 605 -2.82 0.13 17.61
CA VAL A 605 -4.08 0.21 18.36
C VAL A 605 -4.12 1.54 19.11
N VAL A 606 -5.18 2.31 18.93
CA VAL A 606 -5.43 3.51 19.73
C VAL A 606 -5.91 3.07 21.11
N VAL A 607 -5.15 3.40 22.16
CA VAL A 607 -5.46 3.07 23.55
C VAL A 607 -6.32 4.17 24.18
N SER A 608 -5.96 5.44 23.93
CA SER A 608 -6.73 6.59 24.36
C SER A 608 -6.60 7.74 23.37
N THR A 609 -7.68 8.49 23.19
CA THR A 609 -7.73 9.71 22.40
C THR A 609 -8.55 10.73 23.18
N ASP A 610 -8.00 11.93 23.40
CA ASP A 610 -8.69 13.00 24.11
C ASP A 610 -8.47 14.33 23.40
N TYR A 611 -9.56 14.96 22.97
CA TYR A 611 -9.53 16.27 22.33
C TYR A 611 -9.86 17.35 23.35
N GLY A 612 -9.04 18.39 23.40
CA GLY A 612 -9.24 19.56 24.27
C GLY A 612 -10.42 20.46 23.88
N GLY A 613 -11.19 20.11 22.85
CA GLY A 613 -12.35 20.86 22.36
C GLY A 613 -13.24 20.01 21.44
N LYS A 614 -14.51 20.39 21.29
CA LYS A 614 -15.49 19.68 20.46
C LYS A 614 -15.65 20.33 19.09
N ILE A 615 -16.02 19.55 18.08
CA ILE A 615 -16.36 20.08 16.75
C ILE A 615 -17.47 21.14 16.88
N GLY A 616 -17.25 22.30 16.29
CA GLY A 616 -18.14 23.46 16.33
C GLY A 616 -18.02 24.33 17.59
N GLU A 617 -17.13 24.00 18.52
CA GLU A 617 -16.77 24.83 19.68
C GLU A 617 -15.87 25.99 19.24
N GLU A 618 -16.12 27.18 19.79
CA GLU A 618 -15.32 28.39 19.54
C GLU A 618 -13.98 28.27 20.25
N ALA A 619 -12.90 28.17 19.47
CA ALA A 619 -11.53 28.05 19.95
C ALA A 619 -10.58 28.62 18.90
N ASP A 620 -9.38 29.03 19.31
CA ASP A 620 -8.30 29.38 18.37
C ASP A 620 -7.43 28.17 18.03
N GLN A 621 -7.35 27.19 18.94
CA GLN A 621 -6.49 26.01 18.85
C GLN A 621 -7.23 24.77 19.36
N LEU A 622 -6.88 23.63 18.80
CA LEU A 622 -7.30 22.31 19.24
C LEU A 622 -6.08 21.54 19.73
N ALA A 623 -6.14 21.01 20.96
CA ALA A 623 -5.18 20.08 21.50
C ALA A 623 -5.69 18.64 21.37
N LEU A 624 -4.81 17.69 21.09
CA LEU A 624 -5.07 16.27 21.06
C LEU A 624 -4.02 15.55 21.91
N GLU A 625 -4.47 14.78 22.89
CA GLU A 625 -3.68 13.76 23.58
C GLU A 625 -4.00 12.38 23.00
N LEU A 626 -2.98 11.64 22.59
CA LEU A 626 -3.12 10.34 21.95
C LEU A 626 -2.14 9.35 22.56
N THR A 627 -2.64 8.18 22.95
CA THR A 627 -1.81 7.02 23.31
C THR A 627 -2.07 5.89 22.33
N MET A 628 -1.01 5.36 21.75
CA MET A 628 -1.05 4.26 20.80
C MET A 628 -0.16 3.11 21.25
N LYS A 629 -0.65 1.90 21.05
CA LYS A 629 0.11 0.66 21.20
C LYS A 629 0.60 0.21 19.83
N PHE A 630 1.88 -0.09 19.74
CA PHE A 630 2.53 -0.62 18.55
C PHE A 630 3.10 -2.01 18.83
N ASP A 631 2.92 -2.90 17.87
CA ASP A 631 3.47 -4.25 17.90
C ASP A 631 4.72 -4.31 17.00
N ALA A 632 5.77 -4.96 17.46
CA ALA A 632 7.01 -5.23 16.72
C ALA A 632 7.35 -6.71 16.80
N VAL A 633 7.96 -7.26 15.74
CA VAL A 633 8.51 -8.61 15.74
C VAL A 633 10.00 -8.53 16.01
N LYS A 634 10.43 -9.28 17.01
CA LYS A 634 11.82 -9.54 17.34
C LYS A 634 12.29 -10.81 16.64
N TYR A 635 13.46 -10.80 16.00
CA TYR A 635 14.09 -11.99 15.45
C TYR A 635 15.61 -12.00 15.70
N LEU A 636 16.22 -13.17 15.56
CA LEU A 636 17.64 -13.40 15.84
C LEU A 636 18.41 -13.68 14.55
N SER A 637 19.64 -13.17 14.45
CA SER A 637 20.55 -13.49 13.32
C SER A 637 20.84 -14.98 13.21
N GLU A 638 20.95 -15.66 14.35
CA GLU A 638 21.28 -17.08 14.41
C GLU A 638 20.23 -17.95 13.72
N ASP A 639 18.95 -17.54 13.77
CA ASP A 639 17.83 -18.25 13.15
C ASP A 639 17.75 -18.02 11.63
N MET A 640 18.39 -16.96 11.10
CA MET A 640 18.43 -16.67 9.66
C MET A 640 19.47 -17.50 8.91
N ARG A 641 20.59 -17.83 9.57
CA ARG A 641 21.72 -18.55 8.96
C ARG A 641 21.31 -19.85 8.24
N PRO A 642 20.59 -20.80 8.86
CA PRO A 642 20.23 -22.06 8.19
C PRO A 642 19.29 -21.85 6.98
N LEU A 643 18.45 -20.81 7.03
CA LEU A 643 17.58 -20.44 5.92
C LEU A 643 18.41 -20.04 4.70
N ILE A 644 19.42 -19.20 4.95
CA ILE A 644 20.29 -18.61 3.94
C ILE A 644 21.23 -19.65 3.33
N GLU A 645 21.88 -20.48 4.15
CA GLU A 645 22.78 -21.52 3.67
C GLU A 645 22.09 -22.49 2.71
N SER A 646 20.84 -22.85 2.99
CA SER A 646 20.06 -23.73 2.11
C SER A 646 19.70 -23.05 0.80
N LEU A 647 19.33 -21.77 0.84
CA LEU A 647 18.95 -21.00 -0.36
C LEU A 647 20.13 -20.77 -1.30
N LEU A 648 21.31 -20.58 -0.76
CA LEU A 648 22.53 -20.36 -1.54
C LEU A 648 23.06 -21.65 -2.16
N LYS A 649 22.86 -22.82 -1.53
CA LYS A 649 23.27 -24.13 -2.07
C LYS A 649 22.64 -24.43 -3.42
N GLU A 650 21.40 -24.01 -3.64
CA GLU A 650 20.69 -24.20 -4.92
C GLU A 650 21.25 -23.32 -6.04
N GLU A 651 21.86 -22.17 -5.71
CA GLU A 651 22.40 -21.22 -6.68
C GLU A 651 23.90 -21.45 -6.97
N VAL A 652 24.54 -22.45 -6.36
CA VAL A 652 25.94 -22.75 -6.61
C VAL A 652 26.10 -23.32 -8.03
N PRO A 653 26.88 -22.67 -8.92
CA PRO A 653 27.09 -23.19 -10.27
C PRO A 653 27.76 -24.57 -10.24
N THR A 654 27.47 -25.41 -11.23
CA THR A 654 28.12 -26.71 -11.39
C THR A 654 29.65 -26.56 -11.45
N GLY A 655 30.38 -27.32 -10.63
CA GLY A 655 31.83 -27.25 -10.54
C GLY A 655 32.35 -26.14 -9.61
N TYR A 656 31.52 -25.65 -8.67
CA TYR A 656 31.90 -24.70 -7.63
C TYR A 656 31.43 -25.18 -6.25
N SER A 657 32.10 -24.72 -5.20
CA SER A 657 31.77 -24.96 -3.79
C SER A 657 31.78 -23.65 -2.99
N LEU A 658 30.83 -23.49 -2.05
CA LEU A 658 30.79 -22.35 -1.13
C LEU A 658 32.00 -22.35 -0.19
N VAL A 659 32.54 -21.17 0.11
CA VAL A 659 33.75 -21.01 0.93
C VAL A 659 33.52 -20.16 2.18
N ASP A 660 32.48 -19.32 2.21
CA ASP A 660 32.19 -18.45 3.36
C ASP A 660 31.42 -19.18 4.47
N ASP A 661 31.90 -19.03 5.71
CA ASP A 661 31.19 -19.37 6.95
C ASP A 661 30.16 -18.28 7.35
N GLU A 662 30.22 -17.08 6.73
CA GLU A 662 29.35 -15.94 7.05
C GLU A 662 28.94 -15.16 5.77
N PRO A 663 27.78 -15.47 5.16
CA PRO A 663 27.28 -14.70 4.02
C PRO A 663 26.94 -13.26 4.44
N GLY A 664 27.20 -12.29 3.56
CA GLY A 664 26.79 -10.91 3.78
C GLY A 664 25.28 -10.77 3.62
N ILE A 665 24.60 -10.26 4.65
CA ILE A 665 23.13 -10.12 4.67
C ILE A 665 22.78 -8.64 4.81
N VAL A 666 22.02 -8.12 3.84
CA VAL A 666 21.36 -6.83 3.95
C VAL A 666 19.86 -7.08 3.93
N SER A 667 19.18 -6.82 5.03
CA SER A 667 17.73 -6.99 5.13
C SER A 667 17.05 -5.67 5.47
N ALA A 668 15.97 -5.36 4.78
CA ALA A 668 15.06 -4.29 5.12
C ALA A 668 13.62 -4.81 5.21
N PRO A 669 12.79 -4.31 6.13
CA PRO A 669 11.36 -4.56 6.05
C PRO A 669 10.83 -4.02 4.73
N LYS A 670 9.98 -4.80 4.07
CA LYS A 670 9.17 -4.29 2.97
C LYS A 670 8.25 -3.22 3.55
N GLU A 671 8.21 -2.03 2.94
CA GLU A 671 7.51 -0.84 3.48
C GLU A 671 5.97 -1.02 3.56
N GLU A 672 5.45 -2.14 3.04
CA GLU A 672 4.06 -2.53 3.14
C GLU A 672 3.77 -3.05 4.56
N ALA A 673 3.32 -2.13 5.40
CA ALA A 673 2.72 -2.42 6.69
C ALA A 673 1.47 -3.31 6.49
N THR A 674 1.66 -4.63 6.40
CA THR A 674 0.55 -5.58 6.50
C THR A 674 -0.07 -5.41 7.88
N GLY A 675 -1.40 -5.36 8.00
CA GLY A 675 -2.10 -5.36 9.30
C GLY A 675 -1.91 -6.66 10.11
N SER A 676 -1.01 -7.54 9.64
CA SER A 676 -0.62 -8.80 10.21
C SER A 676 0.50 -8.61 11.24
N ALA A 677 0.58 -9.52 12.21
CA ALA A 677 1.74 -9.61 13.09
C ALA A 677 2.98 -10.18 12.37
N LYS A 678 2.84 -10.68 11.14
CA LYS A 678 3.95 -11.17 10.32
C LYS A 678 4.61 -10.04 9.54
N ILE A 679 5.90 -10.15 9.30
CA ILE A 679 6.68 -9.14 8.59
C ILE A 679 7.42 -9.80 7.45
N VAL A 680 7.37 -9.21 6.25
CA VAL A 680 8.19 -9.66 5.12
C VAL A 680 9.47 -8.82 5.08
N LEU A 681 10.61 -9.49 5.16
CA LEU A 681 11.93 -8.89 4.99
C LEU A 681 12.39 -9.12 3.55
N ALA A 682 12.72 -8.05 2.84
CA ALA A 682 13.52 -8.13 1.64
C ALA A 682 14.98 -8.28 2.06
N ALA A 683 15.54 -9.46 1.86
CA ALA A 683 16.93 -9.77 2.19
C ALA A 683 17.74 -9.99 0.92
N SER A 684 18.78 -9.19 0.74
CA SER A 684 19.82 -9.45 -0.25
C SER A 684 20.97 -10.18 0.44
N VAL A 685 21.24 -11.38 -0.05
CA VAL A 685 22.23 -12.28 0.51
C VAL A 685 23.35 -12.46 -0.50
N SER A 686 24.60 -12.32 -0.06
CA SER A 686 25.78 -12.55 -0.89
C SER A 686 26.78 -13.51 -0.25
N THR A 687 27.41 -14.35 -1.07
CA THR A 687 28.45 -15.28 -0.64
C THR A 687 29.49 -15.49 -1.76
N LYS A 688 30.64 -16.06 -1.43
CA LYS A 688 31.69 -16.41 -2.38
C LYS A 688 31.74 -17.93 -2.63
N ALA A 689 31.82 -18.30 -3.90
CA ALA A 689 32.04 -19.66 -4.35
C ALA A 689 33.38 -19.81 -5.08
N LEU A 690 34.13 -20.86 -4.77
CA LEU A 690 35.36 -21.23 -5.47
C LEU A 690 35.11 -22.40 -6.42
N PRO A 691 35.80 -22.47 -7.57
CA PRO A 691 35.70 -23.60 -8.48
C PRO A 691 36.29 -24.87 -7.87
N ASP A 692 35.71 -26.02 -8.22
CA ASP A 692 36.24 -27.34 -7.92
C ASP A 692 37.64 -27.47 -8.56
N PHE A 693 38.67 -27.57 -7.72
CA PHE A 693 40.05 -27.50 -8.16
C PHE A 693 40.80 -28.82 -7.94
N ASP A 694 40.94 -29.62 -8.99
CA ASP A 694 41.76 -30.85 -8.96
C ASP A 694 43.24 -30.56 -9.20
N VAL A 695 43.99 -30.51 -8.09
CA VAL A 695 45.44 -30.34 -8.06
C VAL A 695 46.19 -31.39 -8.89
N ASN A 696 45.72 -32.65 -8.91
CA ASN A 696 46.43 -33.74 -9.59
C ASN A 696 46.31 -33.63 -11.11
N ASN A 697 45.18 -33.15 -11.60
CA ASN A 697 44.94 -32.88 -13.01
C ASN A 697 45.85 -31.73 -13.51
N VAL A 698 46.00 -30.68 -12.70
CA VAL A 698 46.93 -29.57 -12.97
C VAL A 698 48.38 -30.06 -13.00
N ILE A 699 48.81 -30.81 -11.98
CA ILE A 699 50.18 -31.39 -11.93
C ILE A 699 50.48 -32.20 -13.19
N SER A 700 49.54 -33.05 -13.62
CA SER A 700 49.71 -33.92 -14.78
C SER A 700 49.81 -33.14 -16.10
N THR A 701 49.08 -32.02 -16.21
CA THR A 701 49.13 -31.13 -17.39
C THR A 701 50.46 -30.37 -17.48
N LEU A 702 51.10 -30.08 -16.34
CA LEU A 702 52.34 -29.32 -16.28
C LEU A 702 53.61 -30.14 -16.54
N GLN A 703 53.54 -31.48 -16.45
CA GLN A 703 54.71 -32.35 -16.58
C GLN A 703 55.45 -32.13 -17.91
N GLY A 704 56.76 -31.90 -17.84
CA GLY A 704 57.61 -31.78 -19.02
C GLY A 704 57.41 -30.51 -19.87
N LEU A 705 56.49 -29.62 -19.50
CA LEU A 705 56.27 -28.36 -20.21
C LEU A 705 57.46 -27.41 -20.05
N PRO A 706 57.75 -26.55 -21.04
CA PRO A 706 58.67 -25.44 -20.86
C PRO A 706 58.23 -24.55 -19.71
N LEU A 707 59.18 -24.10 -18.87
CA LEU A 707 58.87 -23.25 -17.71
C LEU A 707 58.13 -21.97 -18.10
N GLU A 708 58.48 -21.38 -19.25
CA GLU A 708 57.83 -20.17 -19.79
C GLU A 708 56.39 -20.40 -20.24
N ALA A 709 56.02 -21.66 -20.54
CA ALA A 709 54.68 -22.02 -20.98
C ALA A 709 53.72 -22.28 -19.81
N ILE A 710 54.20 -22.33 -18.55
CA ILE A 710 53.38 -22.63 -17.37
C ILE A 710 52.26 -21.60 -17.22
N SER A 711 52.59 -20.31 -17.22
CA SER A 711 51.60 -19.24 -17.03
C SER A 711 50.55 -19.26 -18.13
N GLY A 712 50.96 -19.35 -19.41
CA GLY A 712 50.01 -19.44 -20.53
C GLY A 712 49.09 -20.66 -20.44
N LYS A 713 49.64 -21.84 -20.09
CA LYS A 713 48.86 -23.08 -20.00
C LYS A 713 47.86 -23.08 -18.84
N LEU A 714 48.17 -22.39 -17.75
CA LEU A 714 47.26 -22.23 -16.61
C LEU A 714 46.24 -21.12 -16.83
N SER A 715 46.58 -20.08 -17.61
CA SER A 715 45.63 -19.05 -18.03
C SER A 715 44.56 -19.56 -19.00
N ASP A 716 44.81 -20.68 -19.71
CA ASP A 716 43.79 -21.36 -20.52
C ASP A 716 42.65 -21.97 -19.67
N ARG A 717 42.84 -22.09 -18.35
CA ARG A 717 41.87 -22.69 -17.43
C ARG A 717 41.00 -21.62 -16.80
N THR A 718 39.69 -21.73 -17.02
CA THR A 718 38.70 -20.78 -16.50
C THR A 718 38.59 -20.79 -14.97
N GLU A 719 39.07 -21.85 -14.32
CA GLU A 719 39.07 -21.98 -12.86
C GLU A 719 40.21 -21.19 -12.18
N ILE A 720 41.22 -20.74 -12.94
CA ILE A 720 42.43 -20.09 -12.44
C ILE A 720 42.45 -18.63 -12.88
N GLU A 721 42.37 -17.70 -11.93
CA GLU A 721 42.45 -16.25 -12.18
C GLU A 721 43.90 -15.82 -12.47
N SER A 722 44.85 -16.33 -11.68
CA SER A 722 46.26 -16.06 -11.91
C SER A 722 47.15 -17.21 -11.45
N ALA A 723 48.32 -17.36 -12.08
CA ALA A 723 49.30 -18.38 -11.73
C ALA A 723 50.72 -17.84 -11.85
N SER A 724 51.55 -18.15 -10.85
CA SER A 724 52.98 -17.83 -10.83
C SER A 724 53.78 -19.08 -10.47
N TYR A 725 55.06 -19.11 -10.83
CA TYR A 725 55.91 -20.25 -10.53
C TYR A 725 57.32 -19.86 -10.08
N GLN A 726 57.88 -20.68 -9.19
CA GLN A 726 59.23 -20.55 -8.67
C GLN A 726 59.95 -21.90 -8.77
N VAL A 727 61.23 -21.86 -9.16
CA VAL A 727 62.09 -23.06 -9.18
C VAL A 727 62.88 -23.09 -7.88
N LYS A 728 62.81 -24.20 -7.14
CA LYS A 728 63.55 -24.42 -5.90
C LYS A 728 64.61 -25.51 -6.08
N PRO A 729 65.88 -25.26 -5.70
CA PRO A 729 66.44 -23.98 -5.25
C PRO A 729 66.55 -22.96 -6.39
N SER A 730 66.56 -21.67 -6.09
CA SER A 730 66.53 -20.58 -7.09
C SER A 730 67.69 -20.64 -8.10
N LEU A 731 68.86 -21.11 -7.67
CA LEU A 731 70.05 -21.33 -8.51
C LEU A 731 69.82 -22.35 -9.63
N ALA A 732 68.91 -23.32 -9.44
CA ALA A 732 68.59 -24.31 -10.46
C ALA A 732 67.87 -23.69 -11.68
N ARG A 733 67.25 -22.51 -11.53
CA ARG A 733 66.52 -21.84 -12.62
C ARG A 733 67.39 -21.49 -13.83
N ALA A 734 68.68 -21.23 -13.62
CA ALA A 734 69.62 -20.97 -14.72
C ALA A 734 70.02 -22.24 -15.49
N LEU A 735 69.74 -23.42 -14.93
CA LEU A 735 70.20 -24.72 -15.45
C LEU A 735 69.07 -25.57 -16.03
N VAL A 736 67.81 -25.23 -15.77
CA VAL A 736 66.63 -26.00 -16.19
C VAL A 736 65.63 -25.12 -16.93
N SER A 737 65.08 -25.65 -18.03
CA SER A 737 64.12 -24.94 -18.89
C SER A 737 62.74 -25.60 -18.94
N LYS A 738 62.57 -26.76 -18.29
CA LYS A 738 61.33 -27.55 -18.29
C LYS A 738 60.88 -27.94 -16.89
N VAL A 739 59.59 -28.15 -16.72
CA VAL A 739 58.97 -28.74 -15.52
C VAL A 739 59.45 -30.19 -15.36
N PRO A 740 59.75 -30.67 -14.13
CA PRO A 740 60.12 -32.07 -13.89
C PRO A 740 59.04 -33.03 -14.40
N ASN A 741 59.45 -34.16 -14.96
CA ASN A 741 58.51 -35.23 -15.32
C ASN A 741 57.98 -35.99 -14.10
N ASP A 742 58.60 -35.84 -12.94
CA ASP A 742 58.19 -36.48 -11.69
C ASP A 742 57.18 -35.60 -10.95
N LYS A 743 55.97 -36.13 -10.73
CA LYS A 743 54.86 -35.44 -10.09
C LYS A 743 55.21 -34.96 -8.68
N GLN A 744 56.07 -35.68 -7.95
CA GLN A 744 56.47 -35.31 -6.58
C GLN A 744 57.36 -34.06 -6.53
N ARG A 745 57.89 -33.63 -7.68
CA ARG A 745 58.71 -32.43 -7.82
C ARG A 745 57.93 -31.21 -8.33
N ILE A 746 56.61 -31.34 -8.51
CA ILE A 746 55.70 -30.25 -8.85
C ILE A 746 54.82 -29.98 -7.61
N ILE A 747 54.90 -28.79 -7.05
CA ILE A 747 54.14 -28.39 -5.85
C ILE A 747 53.14 -27.31 -6.27
N ILE A 748 51.85 -27.53 -6.02
CA ILE A 748 50.80 -26.53 -6.26
C ILE A 748 50.41 -25.91 -4.92
N ILE A 749 50.38 -24.58 -4.86
CA ILE A 749 49.92 -23.82 -3.69
C ILE A 749 48.72 -22.98 -4.12
N VAL A 750 47.57 -23.19 -3.49
CA VAL A 750 46.37 -22.36 -3.69
C VAL A 750 46.44 -21.18 -2.72
N LYS A 751 46.37 -19.95 -3.24
CA LYS A 751 46.42 -18.73 -2.44
C LYS A 751 45.04 -18.08 -2.38
N GLU A 752 44.59 -17.74 -1.18
CA GLU A 752 43.37 -16.97 -0.95
C GLU A 752 43.56 -15.50 -1.37
N ARG A 753 42.49 -14.90 -1.88
CA ARG A 753 42.42 -13.46 -2.13
C ARG A 753 42.34 -12.76 -0.78
N LYS A 754 43.40 -12.04 -0.41
CA LYS A 754 43.43 -11.22 0.81
C LYS A 754 42.64 -9.94 0.65
#